data_AF-A0A956H6C1-F1
#
_entry.id   AF-A0A956H6C1-F1
#
_cell.length_a   1.000
_cell.length_b   1.000
_cell.length_c   1.000
_cell.angle_alpha   90.00
_cell.angle_beta   90.00
_cell.angle_gamma   90.00
#
_symmetry.space_group_name_H-M   'P 1'
#
loop_
_entity.id
_entity.type
_entity.pdbx_description
1 polymer ?
#
loop_
_entity_poly.entity_id
_entity_poly.type
_entity_poly.pdbx_seq_one_letter_code
_entity_poly.pdbx_strand_id
1 'polypeptide(L)'
;MSQSPTIIYTKTDEAPALATYSFLPIIQAFAGSAGIHVELRDISLAGRILAVFPDALKPEQQVADALAELGALAKTPEANIIKLPNISASVPQLKAAIAELQGKGYALPDYPEEATTPEQKSAKARYDKIKGSAVNPVLREGNSDRRAPKAVKDYARANPHRMGAWSGDSKSHVSTMGTGDFCSNERSVTVAEATTVRIEHVGADGAVTVLKGDFPLLAGEVIDGTFMSKKALLAFLEAQVADARDRGVLFSLHMKATMMKVSDPIIFGHAVRVFFKDVFAKHGGVLSELGVDVNNGFGDLVGKIASLPADRRAAIEADIQAVYAAGPALAMVDSDRGITNLHVPSDVIVDASMPAMIRESGRMWNAAGKTQDTKATIPDSSYAGIYQAVIDFCREHGAFDPRTMGSVPNVSLMAQQAEEYGSHDKTFEVAAAGTMRIVDASGATLIEHAVEAGDIWRACQVKDAPVRDWVGLAVRRARATGAPAVFWLDENRAHDAQVIVKVRRELEQLDTEGLEIHILSPVEAMKLSLTRIKDGKDTISVTGNVLRDYLTDLFPILELGTSAKMLSIVPLMAGGGLFETGAGGSAPKHVQQFEREGHLRWDSLGEFLALAVSFEHLADRYENPRARLLGATLDTATGQYLLQNKAPSRKAGELDNRGSQFYLAMYWAKALAAQQNDAELAQRFAPVAEALAANEDKIVAELAAAEGKAQDIGGYYAPDFELATKAMRPSATFNGIIDGLR
;
A
#
# COMPACT_ATOMS: atom_id res chain seq x y z
N MET A 1 26.45 -25.43 -14.07
CA MET A 1 27.10 -24.47 -13.16
C MET A 1 26.12 -24.21 -12.04
N SER A 2 26.45 -24.52 -10.79
CA SER A 2 25.57 -24.18 -9.66
C SER A 2 25.53 -22.65 -9.59
N GLN A 3 24.39 -22.04 -9.89
CA GLN A 3 24.22 -20.60 -9.69
C GLN A 3 24.37 -20.30 -8.19
N SER A 4 25.28 -19.40 -7.84
CA SER A 4 25.45 -18.96 -6.45
C SER A 4 24.16 -18.27 -5.98
N PRO A 5 23.66 -18.60 -4.77
CA PRO A 5 22.42 -18.02 -4.26
C PRO A 5 22.57 -16.50 -4.12
N THR A 6 21.67 -15.74 -4.75
CA THR A 6 21.74 -14.28 -4.83
C THR A 6 20.45 -13.67 -4.32
N ILE A 7 20.58 -12.67 -3.45
CA ILE A 7 19.49 -11.79 -3.02
C ILE A 7 19.60 -10.50 -3.84
N ILE A 8 18.52 -10.11 -4.50
CA ILE A 8 18.40 -8.79 -5.09
C ILE A 8 17.81 -7.84 -4.06
N TYR A 9 18.59 -6.87 -3.64
CA TYR A 9 18.16 -5.78 -2.78
C TYR A 9 17.79 -4.57 -3.64
N THR A 10 16.65 -3.93 -3.37
CA THR A 10 16.20 -2.80 -4.18
C THR A 10 16.71 -1.48 -3.64
N LYS A 11 17.39 -0.69 -4.48
CA LYS A 11 17.63 0.73 -4.21
C LYS A 11 16.40 1.53 -4.64
N THR A 12 15.83 2.26 -3.69
CA THR A 12 14.57 2.99 -3.87
C THR A 12 14.77 4.48 -3.66
N ASP A 13 13.87 5.13 -2.92
CA ASP A 13 13.80 6.59 -2.79
C ASP A 13 13.77 6.99 -1.32
N GLU A 14 14.13 8.25 -1.03
CA GLU A 14 13.89 8.91 0.26
C GLU A 14 14.44 8.13 1.49
N ALA A 15 13.61 7.90 2.51
CA ALA A 15 14.05 7.31 3.78
C ALA A 15 14.59 5.87 3.68
N PRO A 16 13.91 4.92 2.99
CA PRO A 16 14.47 3.58 2.81
C PRO A 16 15.74 3.57 1.95
N ALA A 17 15.89 4.50 0.99
CA ALA A 17 17.15 4.66 0.26
C ALA A 17 18.30 5.07 1.19
N LEU A 18 18.07 6.06 2.07
CA LEU A 18 19.05 6.45 3.09
C LEU A 18 19.39 5.29 4.03
N ALA A 19 18.39 4.59 4.56
CA ALA A 19 18.59 3.43 5.44
C ALA A 19 19.43 2.32 4.76
N THR A 20 19.24 2.12 3.45
CA THR A 20 20.00 1.16 2.64
C THR A 20 21.50 1.46 2.63
N TYR A 21 21.93 2.73 2.57
CA TYR A 21 23.35 3.09 2.63
C TYR A 21 24.04 2.63 3.93
N SER A 22 23.30 2.57 5.04
CA SER A 22 23.79 2.09 6.33
C SER A 22 23.64 0.57 6.46
N PHE A 23 22.51 0.00 6.01
CA PHE A 23 22.20 -1.41 6.28
C PHE A 23 22.79 -2.39 5.27
N LEU A 24 22.77 -2.06 3.97
CA LEU A 24 23.25 -2.95 2.91
C LEU A 24 24.67 -3.46 3.19
N PRO A 25 25.60 -2.63 3.73
CA PRO A 25 26.92 -3.13 4.02
C PRO A 25 26.99 -4.24 5.06
N ILE A 26 26.13 -4.15 6.08
CA ILE A 26 25.96 -5.15 7.15
C ILE A 26 25.39 -6.43 6.54
N ILE A 27 24.33 -6.32 5.73
CA ILE A 27 23.71 -7.48 5.06
C ILE A 27 24.75 -8.23 4.21
N GLN A 28 25.51 -7.52 3.37
CA GLN A 28 26.53 -8.10 2.51
C GLN A 28 27.60 -8.86 3.31
N ALA A 29 28.07 -8.28 4.42
CA ALA A 29 29.08 -8.90 5.27
C ALA A 29 28.56 -10.18 5.95
N PHE A 30 27.33 -10.15 6.47
CA PHE A 30 26.71 -11.30 7.14
C PHE A 30 26.33 -12.40 6.14
N ALA A 31 25.69 -12.05 5.02
CA ALA A 31 25.27 -13.00 3.99
C ALA A 31 26.45 -13.68 3.30
N GLY A 32 27.56 -12.96 3.09
CA GLY A 32 28.78 -13.51 2.50
C GLY A 32 29.36 -14.68 3.29
N SER A 33 29.15 -14.73 4.61
CA SER A 33 29.57 -15.86 5.46
C SER A 33 28.86 -17.19 5.15
N ALA A 34 27.70 -17.13 4.47
CA ALA A 34 26.91 -18.26 4.02
C ALA A 34 27.02 -18.52 2.50
N GLY A 35 27.94 -17.84 1.81
CA GLY A 35 28.09 -17.94 0.36
C GLY A 35 26.93 -17.31 -0.42
N ILE A 36 26.24 -16.34 0.17
CA ILE A 36 25.09 -15.65 -0.44
C ILE A 36 25.55 -14.28 -0.95
N HIS A 37 25.30 -14.02 -2.23
CA HIS A 37 25.56 -12.70 -2.82
C HIS A 37 24.36 -11.79 -2.62
N VAL A 38 24.63 -10.49 -2.43
CA VAL A 38 23.58 -9.47 -2.31
C VAL A 38 23.87 -8.37 -3.32
N GLU A 39 23.04 -8.30 -4.36
CA GLU A 39 23.18 -7.33 -5.44
C GLU A 39 22.13 -6.23 -5.33
N LEU A 40 22.53 -5.00 -5.64
CA LEU A 40 21.62 -3.86 -5.66
C LEU A 40 21.01 -3.71 -7.06
N ARG A 41 19.70 -3.43 -7.14
CA ARG A 41 19.01 -3.00 -8.38
C ARG A 41 18.29 -1.68 -8.15
N ASP A 42 18.56 -0.69 -9.00
CA ASP A 42 18.06 0.68 -8.85
C ASP A 42 16.69 0.85 -9.49
N ILE A 43 15.66 0.92 -8.66
CA ILE A 43 14.28 1.19 -9.06
C ILE A 43 13.77 2.55 -8.55
N SER A 44 14.70 3.43 -8.14
CA SER A 44 14.38 4.81 -7.75
C SER A 44 13.65 5.55 -8.87
N LEU A 45 12.91 6.61 -8.54
CA LEU A 45 12.27 7.48 -9.52
C LEU A 45 13.32 8.03 -10.50
N ALA A 46 14.46 8.50 -10.01
CA ALA A 46 15.54 9.01 -10.85
C ALA A 46 16.11 7.93 -11.78
N GLY A 47 16.44 6.74 -11.27
CA GLY A 47 16.95 5.64 -12.07
C GLY A 47 15.99 5.21 -13.18
N ARG A 48 14.68 5.13 -12.87
CA ARG A 48 13.64 4.78 -13.85
C ARG A 48 13.41 5.85 -14.91
N ILE A 49 13.54 7.14 -14.55
CA ILE A 49 13.52 8.23 -15.54
C ILE A 49 14.69 8.07 -16.50
N LEU A 50 15.92 7.88 -16.00
CA LEU A 50 17.11 7.73 -16.83
C LEU A 50 17.01 6.53 -17.77
N ALA A 51 16.50 5.39 -17.29
CA ALA A 51 16.38 4.16 -18.07
C ALA A 51 15.47 4.26 -19.31
N VAL A 52 14.47 5.16 -19.32
CA VAL A 52 13.54 5.31 -20.47
C VAL A 52 13.91 6.43 -21.44
N PHE A 53 15.00 7.15 -21.18
CA PHE A 53 15.53 8.18 -22.08
C PHE A 53 17.01 7.94 -22.46
N PRO A 54 17.46 6.71 -22.79
CA PRO A 54 18.87 6.47 -23.12
C PRO A 54 19.32 7.28 -24.35
N ASP A 55 18.39 7.63 -25.24
CA ASP A 55 18.56 8.49 -26.41
C ASP A 55 18.89 9.96 -26.06
N ALA A 56 18.57 10.41 -24.84
CA ALA A 56 18.86 11.75 -24.35
C ALA A 56 20.14 11.81 -23.48
N LEU A 57 20.81 10.67 -23.26
CA LEU A 57 21.93 10.55 -22.32
C LEU A 57 23.25 10.29 -23.03
N LYS A 58 24.34 10.79 -22.45
CA LYS A 58 25.70 10.39 -22.84
C LYS A 58 25.93 8.91 -22.50
N PRO A 59 26.83 8.19 -23.21
CA PRO A 59 27.10 6.77 -22.93
C PRO A 59 27.41 6.46 -21.46
N GLU A 60 28.17 7.33 -20.78
CA GLU A 60 28.52 7.20 -19.37
C GLU A 60 27.38 7.55 -18.39
N GLN A 61 26.33 8.21 -18.87
CA GLN A 61 25.13 8.55 -18.10
C GLN A 61 24.01 7.52 -18.23
N GLN A 62 24.10 6.63 -19.23
CA GLN A 62 23.09 5.60 -19.47
C GLN A 62 23.10 4.57 -18.33
N VAL A 63 21.91 4.18 -17.90
CA VAL A 63 21.69 3.17 -16.87
C VAL A 63 20.87 2.02 -17.45
N ALA A 64 21.05 0.83 -16.90
CA ALA A 64 20.22 -0.31 -17.27
C ALA A 64 18.77 -0.12 -16.81
N ASP A 65 17.82 -0.71 -17.54
CA ASP A 65 16.42 -0.78 -17.11
C ASP A 65 16.24 -1.89 -16.07
N ALA A 66 16.67 -1.58 -14.84
CA ALA A 66 16.61 -2.52 -13.72
C ALA A 66 15.17 -2.96 -13.39
N LEU A 67 14.15 -2.16 -13.71
CA LEU A 67 12.75 -2.56 -13.50
C LEU A 67 12.34 -3.64 -14.51
N ALA A 68 12.73 -3.49 -15.77
CA ALA A 68 12.51 -4.52 -16.78
C ALA A 68 13.28 -5.82 -16.44
N GLU A 69 14.54 -5.70 -16.00
CA GLU A 69 15.33 -6.85 -15.53
C GLU A 69 14.65 -7.59 -14.37
N LEU A 70 14.21 -6.85 -13.35
CA LEU A 70 13.52 -7.42 -12.20
C LEU A 70 12.16 -8.04 -12.58
N GLY A 71 11.45 -7.46 -13.54
CA GLY A 71 10.21 -8.03 -14.07
C GLY A 71 10.43 -9.35 -14.81
N ALA A 72 11.56 -9.49 -15.50
CA ALA A 72 11.97 -10.77 -16.08
C ALA A 72 12.39 -11.77 -15.00
N LEU A 73 13.19 -11.33 -14.01
CA LEU A 73 13.62 -12.18 -12.90
C LEU A 73 12.43 -12.70 -12.09
N ALA A 74 11.42 -11.87 -11.80
CA ALA A 74 10.23 -12.27 -11.05
C ALA A 74 9.44 -13.44 -11.69
N LYS A 75 9.75 -13.79 -12.93
CA LYS A 75 9.17 -14.90 -13.69
C LYS A 75 10.08 -16.13 -13.74
N THR A 76 11.13 -16.18 -12.92
CA THR A 76 12.05 -17.32 -12.83
C THR A 76 12.08 -17.90 -11.41
N PRO A 77 12.36 -19.20 -11.26
CA PRO A 77 12.44 -19.87 -9.95
C PRO A 77 13.66 -19.45 -9.09
N GLU A 78 14.59 -18.69 -9.66
CA GLU A 78 15.78 -18.20 -8.96
C GLU A 78 15.59 -16.83 -8.30
N ALA A 79 14.45 -16.17 -8.54
CA ALA A 79 14.18 -14.86 -7.97
C ALA A 79 14.18 -14.91 -6.44
N ASN A 80 15.02 -14.07 -5.83
CA ASN A 80 14.91 -13.71 -4.43
C ASN A 80 15.09 -12.20 -4.33
N ILE A 81 13.98 -11.47 -4.18
CA ILE A 81 13.95 -10.02 -4.29
C ILE A 81 13.48 -9.43 -2.96
N ILE A 82 14.33 -8.64 -2.30
CA ILE A 82 13.93 -7.80 -1.16
C ILE A 82 13.52 -6.43 -1.68
N LYS A 83 12.22 -6.14 -1.57
CA LYS A 83 11.58 -4.93 -2.10
C LYS A 83 11.31 -3.90 -1.01
N LEU A 84 12.00 -2.77 -1.07
CA LEU A 84 11.81 -1.63 -0.18
C LEU A 84 10.70 -0.70 -0.73
N PRO A 85 10.04 0.11 0.11
CA PRO A 85 9.11 1.14 -0.38
C PRO A 85 9.80 2.08 -1.36
N ASN A 86 9.06 2.47 -2.41
CA ASN A 86 9.53 3.37 -3.47
C ASN A 86 8.44 4.40 -3.81
N ILE A 87 8.81 5.49 -4.46
CA ILE A 87 7.89 6.54 -4.88
C ILE A 87 6.99 6.03 -6.02
N SER A 88 5.68 6.15 -5.81
CA SER A 88 4.68 6.16 -6.89
C SER A 88 4.42 7.61 -7.29
N ALA A 89 5.17 8.11 -8.29
CA ALA A 89 5.33 9.56 -8.46
C ALA A 89 4.04 10.26 -8.90
N SER A 90 3.68 11.33 -8.20
CA SER A 90 2.77 12.35 -8.71
C SER A 90 3.45 13.20 -9.79
N VAL A 91 2.67 13.96 -10.56
CA VAL A 91 3.23 14.89 -11.57
C VAL A 91 4.20 15.90 -10.96
N PRO A 92 3.92 16.55 -9.80
CA PRO A 92 4.88 17.44 -9.16
C PRO A 92 6.20 16.75 -8.79
N GLN A 93 6.15 15.55 -8.21
CA GLN A 93 7.37 14.80 -7.87
C GLN A 93 8.16 14.41 -9.11
N LEU A 94 7.49 14.00 -10.18
CA LEU A 94 8.13 13.70 -11.45
C LEU A 94 8.87 14.93 -12.00
N LYS A 95 8.21 16.09 -12.05
CA LYS A 95 8.84 17.35 -12.49
C LYS A 95 10.03 17.74 -11.63
N ALA A 96 9.93 17.59 -10.31
CA ALA A 96 11.04 17.90 -9.41
C ALA A 96 12.24 16.96 -9.62
N ALA A 97 12.00 15.67 -9.83
CA ALA A 97 13.06 14.70 -10.16
C ALA A 97 13.72 14.99 -11.52
N ILE A 98 12.93 15.37 -12.54
CA ILE A 98 13.47 15.79 -13.84
C ILE A 98 14.35 17.03 -13.68
N ALA A 99 13.88 18.05 -12.96
CA ALA A 99 14.63 19.28 -12.73
C ALA A 99 15.94 19.04 -11.96
N GLU A 100 15.94 18.16 -10.96
CA GLU A 100 17.16 17.76 -10.24
C GLU A 100 18.16 17.08 -11.17
N LEU A 101 17.70 16.13 -11.99
CA LEU A 101 18.55 15.44 -12.98
C LEU A 101 19.10 16.42 -14.04
N GLN A 102 18.27 17.33 -14.55
CA GLN A 102 18.73 18.39 -15.46
C GLN A 102 19.82 19.26 -14.80
N GLY A 103 19.64 19.62 -13.52
CA GLY A 103 20.64 20.34 -12.74
C GLY A 103 21.97 19.57 -12.55
N LYS A 104 21.92 18.23 -12.62
CA LYS A 104 23.09 17.34 -12.60
C LYS A 104 23.67 17.05 -14.00
N GLY A 105 23.16 17.70 -15.06
CA GLY A 105 23.70 17.61 -16.41
C GLY A 105 23.14 16.47 -17.27
N TYR A 106 21.99 15.89 -16.89
CA TYR A 106 21.24 14.97 -17.74
C TYR A 106 20.31 15.75 -18.68
N ALA A 107 20.48 15.61 -19.99
CA ALA A 107 19.75 16.41 -21.00
C ALA A 107 18.32 15.88 -21.26
N LEU A 108 17.56 15.64 -20.19
CA LEU A 108 16.21 15.08 -20.25
C LEU A 108 15.18 16.12 -20.74
N PRO A 109 14.18 15.69 -21.56
CA PRO A 109 13.07 16.57 -21.92
C PRO A 109 12.17 16.86 -20.71
N ASP A 110 11.58 18.05 -20.66
CA ASP A 110 10.57 18.39 -19.65
C ASP A 110 9.32 17.52 -19.78
N TYR A 111 8.53 17.43 -18.70
CA TYR A 111 7.21 16.81 -18.73
C TYR A 111 6.16 17.79 -19.28
N PRO A 112 5.58 17.55 -20.48
CA PRO A 112 4.53 18.41 -21.01
C PRO A 112 3.18 18.02 -20.38
N GLU A 113 2.50 18.99 -19.76
CA GLU A 113 1.13 18.78 -19.26
C GLU A 113 0.16 18.57 -20.41
N GLU A 114 0.26 19.41 -21.44
CA GLU A 114 -0.41 19.26 -22.73
C GLU A 114 0.62 18.98 -23.82
N ALA A 115 0.46 17.87 -24.53
CA ALA A 115 1.38 17.44 -25.57
C ALA A 115 0.86 17.81 -26.97
N THR A 116 1.46 18.85 -27.56
CA THR A 116 1.03 19.41 -28.86
C THR A 116 1.89 18.91 -30.03
N THR A 117 3.18 18.60 -29.80
CA THR A 117 4.11 18.09 -30.83
C THR A 117 4.35 16.57 -30.73
N PRO A 118 4.84 15.90 -31.80
CA PRO A 118 5.22 14.48 -31.74
C PRO A 118 6.24 14.15 -30.65
N GLU A 119 7.22 15.03 -30.43
CA GLU A 119 8.27 14.89 -29.42
C GLU A 119 7.67 14.98 -28.01
N GLN A 120 6.78 15.96 -27.78
CA GLN A 120 6.05 16.10 -26.52
C GLN A 120 5.16 14.89 -26.24
N LYS A 121 4.46 14.38 -27.26
CA LYS A 121 3.62 13.17 -27.14
C LYS A 121 4.46 11.95 -26.79
N SER A 122 5.63 11.79 -27.42
CA SER A 122 6.58 10.72 -27.12
C SER A 122 7.15 10.82 -25.70
N ALA A 123 7.62 12.00 -25.29
CA ALA A 123 8.14 12.23 -23.95
C ALA A 123 7.06 11.99 -22.88
N LYS A 124 5.85 12.53 -23.08
CA LYS A 124 4.72 12.32 -22.18
C LYS A 124 4.36 10.85 -22.05
N ALA A 125 4.28 10.11 -23.16
CA ALA A 125 3.97 8.68 -23.14
C ALA A 125 5.03 7.86 -22.39
N ARG A 126 6.31 8.21 -22.50
CA ARG A 126 7.41 7.58 -21.74
C ARG A 126 7.30 7.90 -20.26
N TYR A 127 7.16 9.16 -19.88
CA TYR A 127 7.00 9.58 -18.48
C TYR A 127 5.73 9.04 -17.82
N ASP A 128 4.63 8.92 -18.57
CA ASP A 128 3.36 8.40 -18.07
C ASP A 128 3.46 6.91 -17.68
N LYS A 129 4.44 6.16 -18.22
CA LYS A 129 4.79 4.79 -17.77
C LYS A 129 5.59 4.77 -16.46
N ILE A 130 6.21 5.87 -16.08
CA ILE A 130 7.09 5.99 -14.89
C ILE A 130 6.36 6.55 -13.67
N LYS A 131 5.40 7.47 -13.89
CA LYS A 131 4.59 8.06 -12.83
C LYS A 131 3.54 7.08 -12.29
N GLY A 132 3.05 7.32 -11.08
CA GLY A 132 2.16 6.41 -10.37
C GLY A 132 2.85 5.10 -9.95
N SER A 133 2.06 4.07 -9.66
CA SER A 133 2.56 2.76 -9.20
C SER A 133 3.11 1.92 -10.37
N ALA A 134 4.28 2.30 -10.90
CA ALA A 134 4.92 1.62 -12.02
C ALA A 134 5.69 0.33 -11.61
N VAL A 135 6.18 0.25 -10.37
CA VAL A 135 7.04 -0.86 -9.93
C VAL A 135 6.24 -2.09 -9.50
N ASN A 136 5.28 -1.93 -8.59
CA ASN A 136 4.56 -3.06 -7.99
C ASN A 136 3.87 -3.98 -9.03
N PRO A 137 3.21 -3.46 -10.09
CA PRO A 137 2.59 -4.32 -11.10
C PRO A 137 3.58 -5.20 -11.86
N VAL A 138 4.84 -4.80 -11.96
CA VAL A 138 5.91 -5.54 -12.64
C VAL A 138 6.47 -6.65 -11.75
N LEU A 139 6.60 -6.40 -10.44
CA LEU A 139 7.23 -7.35 -9.51
C LEU A 139 6.25 -8.35 -8.90
N ARG A 140 4.96 -8.01 -8.76
CA ARG A 140 3.94 -8.84 -8.11
C ARG A 140 3.39 -9.92 -9.07
N GLU A 141 4.27 -10.82 -9.50
CA GLU A 141 3.96 -12.02 -10.29
C GLU A 141 3.61 -13.21 -9.39
N GLY A 142 2.96 -12.94 -8.25
CA GLY A 142 2.61 -13.88 -7.20
C GLY A 142 1.54 -13.32 -6.28
N ASN A 143 0.90 -14.20 -5.53
CA ASN A 143 -0.11 -13.82 -4.54
C ASN A 143 0.53 -13.42 -3.20
N SER A 144 -0.24 -12.81 -2.30
CA SER A 144 0.30 -12.25 -1.05
C SER A 144 0.09 -13.19 0.14
N ASP A 145 1.13 -13.42 0.94
CA ASP A 145 1.07 -13.91 2.33
C ASP A 145 1.50 -12.76 3.26
N ARG A 146 0.53 -12.13 3.92
CA ARG A 146 0.75 -11.02 4.85
C ARG A 146 0.35 -11.41 6.28
N ARG A 147 1.28 -11.28 7.22
CA ARG A 147 1.08 -11.73 8.60
C ARG A 147 2.04 -11.08 9.59
N ALA A 148 1.63 -10.98 10.85
CA ALA A 148 2.50 -10.52 11.91
C ALA A 148 3.52 -11.62 12.24
N PRO A 149 4.84 -11.32 12.32
CA PRO A 149 5.79 -12.26 12.90
C PRO A 149 5.46 -12.53 14.37
N LYS A 150 5.75 -13.75 14.83
CA LYS A 150 5.54 -14.14 16.23
C LYS A 150 6.25 -13.20 17.21
N ALA A 151 7.50 -12.82 16.93
CA ALA A 151 8.27 -11.91 17.78
C ALA A 151 7.62 -10.52 17.93
N VAL A 152 7.04 -9.98 16.86
CA VAL A 152 6.31 -8.71 16.88
C VAL A 152 5.02 -8.83 17.68
N LYS A 153 4.29 -9.94 17.50
CA LYS A 153 3.06 -10.21 18.27
C LYS A 153 3.35 -10.36 19.77
N ASP A 154 4.39 -11.12 20.13
CA ASP A 154 4.78 -11.32 21.53
C ASP A 154 5.24 -9.99 22.17
N TYR A 155 5.95 -9.14 21.43
CA TYR A 155 6.28 -7.79 21.87
C TYR A 155 5.02 -6.94 22.13
N ALA A 156 4.04 -6.98 21.21
CA ALA A 156 2.78 -6.24 21.37
C ALA A 156 1.97 -6.72 22.59
N ARG A 157 2.03 -8.03 22.90
CA ARG A 157 1.41 -8.57 24.13
C ARG A 157 2.10 -8.07 25.39
N ALA A 158 3.44 -8.06 25.40
CA ALA A 158 4.22 -7.58 26.54
C ALA A 158 4.17 -6.05 26.70
N ASN A 159 3.97 -5.31 25.60
CA ASN A 159 3.95 -3.85 25.54
C ASN A 159 2.68 -3.37 24.80
N PRO A 160 1.48 -3.56 25.39
CA PRO A 160 0.22 -3.27 24.71
C PRO A 160 0.11 -1.78 24.40
N HIS A 161 -0.14 -1.48 23.12
CA HIS A 161 -0.40 -0.13 22.66
C HIS A 161 -1.78 0.36 23.14
N ARG A 162 -1.99 1.67 23.14
CA ARG A 162 -3.29 2.26 23.52
C ARG A 162 -4.39 1.86 22.53
N MET A 163 -5.49 1.38 23.08
CA MET A 163 -6.79 1.17 22.42
C MET A 163 -7.82 2.07 23.09
N GLY A 164 -8.56 2.86 22.30
CA GLY A 164 -9.62 3.73 22.81
C GLY A 164 -10.81 2.90 23.32
N ALA A 165 -11.32 3.24 24.51
CA ALA A 165 -12.46 2.54 25.09
C ALA A 165 -13.72 2.73 24.23
N TRP A 166 -14.47 1.66 24.00
CA TRP A 166 -15.74 1.69 23.29
C TRP A 166 -16.93 1.77 24.24
N SER A 167 -17.94 2.54 23.85
CA SER A 167 -19.21 2.69 24.58
C SER A 167 -20.32 1.99 23.80
N GLY A 168 -21.20 1.30 24.51
CA GLY A 168 -22.44 0.73 23.96
C GLY A 168 -23.38 1.79 23.35
N ASP A 169 -23.23 3.05 23.73
CA ASP A 169 -24.05 4.18 23.25
C ASP A 169 -23.40 4.93 22.07
N SER A 170 -22.27 4.44 21.55
CA SER A 170 -21.56 5.07 20.42
C SER A 170 -22.49 5.21 19.21
N LYS A 171 -22.61 6.43 18.69
CA LYS A 171 -23.41 6.78 17.51
C LYS A 171 -22.65 6.56 16.20
N SER A 172 -21.38 6.16 16.27
CA SER A 172 -20.54 5.92 15.11
C SER A 172 -21.01 4.70 14.32
N HIS A 173 -21.01 4.83 13.01
CA HIS A 173 -21.47 3.79 12.09
C HIS A 173 -20.94 4.08 10.67
N VAL A 174 -20.95 3.06 9.83
CA VAL A 174 -20.70 3.17 8.39
C VAL A 174 -22.01 3.46 7.68
N SER A 175 -21.97 4.31 6.66
CA SER A 175 -23.07 4.51 5.72
C SER A 175 -22.62 4.16 4.32
N THR A 176 -23.40 3.34 3.63
CA THR A 176 -23.13 2.86 2.27
C THR A 176 -24.41 2.82 1.45
N MET A 177 -24.29 2.81 0.12
CA MET A 177 -25.44 2.71 -0.78
C MET A 177 -26.09 1.33 -0.67
N GLY A 178 -27.41 1.26 -0.86
CA GLY A 178 -28.14 -0.02 -0.92
C GLY A 178 -28.42 -0.52 -2.33
N THR A 179 -28.35 0.37 -3.32
CA THR A 179 -28.63 0.11 -4.75
C THR A 179 -27.93 1.16 -5.61
N GLY A 180 -27.62 0.82 -6.86
CA GLY A 180 -27.06 1.75 -7.85
C GLY A 180 -25.56 2.03 -7.66
N ASP A 181 -24.88 1.25 -6.83
CA ASP A 181 -23.43 1.24 -6.66
C ASP A 181 -22.78 0.11 -7.48
N PHE A 182 -21.45 -0.05 -7.38
CA PHE A 182 -20.77 -1.09 -8.15
C PHE A 182 -21.18 -2.49 -7.69
N CYS A 183 -21.38 -2.69 -6.38
CA CYS A 183 -21.81 -3.98 -5.84
C CYS A 183 -23.14 -4.45 -6.42
N SER A 184 -24.17 -3.59 -6.39
CA SER A 184 -25.52 -3.97 -6.80
C SER A 184 -25.72 -4.08 -8.32
N ASN A 185 -24.86 -3.45 -9.11
CA ASN A 185 -24.94 -3.47 -10.57
C ASN A 185 -23.99 -4.48 -11.24
N GLU A 186 -23.23 -5.26 -10.47
CA GLU A 186 -22.18 -6.12 -11.00
C GLU A 186 -22.72 -7.26 -11.86
N ARG A 187 -22.07 -7.48 -13.02
CA ARG A 187 -22.22 -8.67 -13.86
C ARG A 187 -20.85 -9.27 -14.11
N SER A 188 -20.78 -10.59 -14.18
CA SER A 188 -19.51 -11.32 -14.34
C SER A 188 -19.70 -12.58 -15.17
N VAL A 189 -18.69 -12.91 -15.98
CA VAL A 189 -18.62 -14.16 -16.74
C VAL A 189 -17.20 -14.74 -16.71
N THR A 190 -17.10 -16.07 -16.68
CA THR A 190 -15.86 -16.78 -17.01
C THR A 190 -15.86 -17.12 -18.49
N VAL A 191 -14.86 -16.67 -19.25
CA VAL A 191 -14.74 -17.05 -20.67
C VAL A 191 -14.20 -18.48 -20.80
N ALA A 192 -14.81 -19.30 -21.65
CA ALA A 192 -14.42 -20.70 -21.80
C ALA A 192 -13.09 -20.83 -22.57
N GLU A 193 -12.96 -20.07 -23.66
CA GLU A 193 -11.81 -20.10 -24.56
C GLU A 193 -11.11 -18.73 -24.58
N ALA A 194 -9.83 -18.72 -24.97
CA ALA A 194 -9.10 -17.47 -25.17
C ALA A 194 -9.76 -16.67 -26.29
N THR A 195 -9.97 -15.37 -26.03
CA THR A 195 -10.63 -14.47 -26.97
C THR A 195 -10.05 -13.08 -26.86
N THR A 196 -10.51 -12.19 -27.73
CA THR A 196 -10.23 -10.75 -27.66
C THR A 196 -11.55 -10.03 -27.46
N VAL A 197 -11.56 -9.02 -26.60
CA VAL A 197 -12.75 -8.21 -26.31
C VAL A 197 -12.44 -6.74 -26.49
N ARG A 198 -13.48 -5.94 -26.71
CA ARG A 198 -13.44 -4.47 -26.65
C ARG A 198 -14.55 -3.95 -25.75
N ILE A 199 -14.39 -2.72 -25.27
CA ILE A 199 -15.43 -2.02 -24.50
C ILE A 199 -15.98 -0.89 -25.36
N GLU A 200 -17.30 -0.89 -25.57
CA GLU A 200 -18.00 0.09 -26.38
C GLU A 200 -19.21 0.68 -25.65
N HIS A 201 -19.50 1.94 -25.92
CA HIS A 201 -20.72 2.63 -25.54
C HIS A 201 -21.60 2.79 -26.76
N VAL A 202 -22.90 2.50 -26.61
CA VAL A 202 -23.88 2.68 -27.68
C VAL A 202 -24.93 3.69 -27.25
N GLY A 203 -24.93 4.84 -27.93
CA GLY A 203 -25.83 5.95 -27.65
C GLY A 203 -27.28 5.63 -28.00
N ALA A 204 -28.21 6.45 -27.50
CA ALA A 204 -29.64 6.35 -27.80
C ALA A 204 -29.98 6.47 -29.30
N ASP A 205 -29.09 7.07 -30.09
CA ASP A 205 -29.17 7.18 -31.55
C ASP A 205 -28.60 5.95 -32.29
N GLY A 206 -28.09 4.97 -31.55
CA GLY A 206 -27.41 3.77 -32.08
C GLY A 206 -25.94 3.99 -32.44
N ALA A 207 -25.38 5.19 -32.23
CA ALA A 207 -23.97 5.44 -32.50
C ALA A 207 -23.07 4.66 -31.54
N VAL A 208 -22.06 3.97 -32.08
CA VAL A 208 -21.11 3.16 -31.30
C VAL A 208 -19.82 3.93 -31.12
N THR A 209 -19.43 4.11 -29.86
CA THR A 209 -18.13 4.69 -29.47
C THR A 209 -17.29 3.64 -28.78
N VAL A 210 -16.15 3.28 -29.37
CA VAL A 210 -15.19 2.36 -28.74
C VAL A 210 -14.41 3.12 -27.68
N LEU A 211 -14.58 2.75 -26.41
CA LEU A 211 -13.93 3.39 -25.27
C LEU A 211 -12.58 2.72 -24.94
N LYS A 212 -12.48 1.41 -25.19
CA LYS A 212 -11.23 0.66 -25.18
C LYS A 212 -11.23 -0.29 -26.36
N GLY A 213 -10.20 -0.17 -27.20
CA GLY A 213 -9.96 -1.11 -28.29
C GLY A 213 -9.63 -2.52 -27.79
N ASP A 214 -9.32 -3.40 -28.72
CA ASP A 214 -9.10 -4.82 -28.49
C ASP A 214 -8.06 -5.13 -27.40
N PHE A 215 -8.43 -6.00 -26.45
CA PHE A 215 -7.53 -6.56 -25.45
C PHE A 215 -7.84 -8.05 -25.19
N PRO A 216 -6.83 -8.86 -24.84
CA PRO A 216 -7.00 -10.30 -24.72
C PRO A 216 -7.67 -10.71 -23.41
N LEU A 217 -8.44 -11.80 -23.48
CA LEU A 217 -8.84 -12.63 -22.35
C LEU A 217 -8.31 -14.05 -22.55
N LEU A 218 -7.74 -14.64 -21.50
CA LEU A 218 -7.28 -16.03 -21.48
C LEU A 218 -8.46 -16.99 -21.27
N ALA A 219 -8.30 -18.24 -21.70
CA ALA A 219 -9.26 -19.30 -21.37
C ALA A 219 -9.40 -19.44 -19.84
N GLY A 220 -10.63 -19.46 -19.35
CA GLY A 220 -10.95 -19.49 -17.93
C GLY A 220 -10.75 -18.16 -17.20
N GLU A 221 -10.42 -17.06 -17.87
CA GLU A 221 -10.37 -15.73 -17.25
C GLU A 221 -11.79 -15.26 -16.87
N VAL A 222 -11.92 -14.63 -15.71
CA VAL A 222 -13.14 -13.94 -15.29
C VAL A 222 -13.04 -12.49 -15.72
N ILE A 223 -14.09 -11.98 -16.35
CA ILE A 223 -14.28 -10.57 -16.69
C ILE A 223 -15.58 -10.09 -16.06
N ASP A 224 -15.50 -8.94 -15.38
CA ASP A 224 -16.63 -8.30 -14.73
C ASP A 224 -16.89 -6.94 -15.37
N GLY A 225 -18.15 -6.53 -15.40
CA GLY A 225 -18.57 -5.18 -15.73
C GLY A 225 -19.56 -4.68 -14.69
N THR A 226 -19.44 -3.43 -14.29
CA THR A 226 -20.34 -2.80 -13.31
C THR A 226 -20.35 -1.28 -13.49
N PHE A 227 -21.29 -0.60 -12.84
CA PHE A 227 -21.33 0.86 -12.81
C PHE A 227 -21.88 1.40 -11.49
N MET A 228 -21.45 2.62 -11.14
CA MET A 228 -22.05 3.42 -10.08
C MET A 228 -22.91 4.51 -10.73
N SER A 229 -24.20 4.51 -10.41
CA SER A 229 -25.13 5.53 -10.85
C SER A 229 -24.84 6.85 -10.14
N LYS A 230 -24.54 7.89 -10.92
CA LYS A 230 -24.33 9.25 -10.39
C LYS A 230 -25.56 9.75 -9.67
N LYS A 231 -26.75 9.51 -10.24
CA LYS A 231 -28.03 9.92 -9.64
C LYS A 231 -28.23 9.27 -8.26
N ALA A 232 -28.01 7.97 -8.16
CA ALA A 232 -28.13 7.24 -6.89
C ALA A 232 -27.09 7.73 -5.87
N LEU A 233 -25.85 7.94 -6.31
CA LEU A 233 -24.77 8.46 -5.47
C LEU A 233 -25.10 9.85 -4.90
N LEU A 234 -25.55 10.78 -5.73
CA LEU A 234 -25.90 12.13 -5.28
C LEU A 234 -27.04 12.11 -4.26
N ALA A 235 -28.10 11.34 -4.53
CA ALA A 235 -29.22 11.19 -3.60
C ALA A 235 -28.77 10.57 -2.26
N PHE A 236 -27.90 9.56 -2.31
CA PHE A 236 -27.31 8.96 -1.12
C PHE A 236 -26.49 9.98 -0.32
N LEU A 237 -25.56 10.70 -0.96
CA LEU A 237 -24.69 11.68 -0.30
C LEU A 237 -25.51 12.81 0.33
N GLU A 238 -26.53 13.33 -0.36
CA GLU A 238 -27.42 14.37 0.16
C GLU A 238 -28.13 13.89 1.43
N ALA A 239 -28.68 12.67 1.41
CA ALA A 239 -29.31 12.05 2.57
C ALA A 239 -28.31 11.85 3.71
N GLN A 240 -27.08 11.43 3.43
CA GLN A 240 -26.08 11.18 4.47
C GLN A 240 -25.56 12.45 5.14
N VAL A 241 -25.37 13.53 4.38
CA VAL A 241 -25.01 14.85 4.92
C VAL A 241 -26.13 15.38 5.82
N ALA A 242 -27.40 15.28 5.39
CA ALA A 242 -28.54 15.71 6.19
C ALA A 242 -28.66 14.89 7.50
N ASP A 243 -28.58 13.56 7.41
CA ASP A 243 -28.71 12.70 8.60
C ASP A 243 -27.52 12.86 9.57
N ALA A 244 -26.30 13.12 9.09
CA ALA A 244 -25.17 13.42 9.97
C ALA A 244 -25.43 14.67 10.82
N ARG A 245 -26.04 15.70 10.22
CA ARG A 245 -26.42 16.95 10.91
C ARG A 245 -27.49 16.65 11.95
N ASP A 246 -28.54 15.95 11.54
CA ASP A 246 -29.70 15.68 12.40
C ASP A 246 -29.33 14.79 13.60
N ARG A 247 -28.37 13.88 13.43
CA ARG A 247 -27.84 13.02 14.53
C ARG A 247 -26.76 13.70 15.38
N GLY A 248 -26.22 14.83 14.93
CA GLY A 248 -25.13 15.56 15.61
C GLY A 248 -23.80 14.80 15.63
N VAL A 249 -23.50 14.04 14.58
CA VAL A 249 -22.24 13.30 14.43
C VAL A 249 -21.38 13.96 13.34
N LEU A 250 -20.07 13.71 13.36
CA LEU A 250 -19.21 14.15 12.27
C LEU A 250 -19.63 13.45 10.97
N PHE A 251 -19.60 14.18 9.86
CA PHE A 251 -19.60 13.59 8.53
C PHE A 251 -18.14 13.31 8.12
N SER A 252 -17.85 12.07 7.75
CA SER A 252 -16.59 11.69 7.14
C SER A 252 -16.81 10.84 5.89
N LEU A 253 -15.91 10.97 4.92
CA LEU A 253 -15.86 10.26 3.66
C LEU A 253 -14.53 9.50 3.59
N HIS A 254 -14.61 8.20 3.30
CA HIS A 254 -13.46 7.30 3.31
C HIS A 254 -13.35 6.65 1.93
N MET A 255 -12.34 7.06 1.16
CA MET A 255 -12.11 6.61 -0.24
C MET A 255 -10.66 6.13 -0.42
N LYS A 256 -10.31 5.69 -1.62
CA LYS A 256 -8.94 5.28 -1.97
C LYS A 256 -8.44 5.99 -3.23
N ALA A 257 -8.59 7.32 -3.25
CA ALA A 257 -8.41 8.17 -4.43
C ALA A 257 -7.03 8.09 -5.11
N THR A 258 -5.97 7.75 -4.38
CA THR A 258 -4.62 7.58 -4.94
C THR A 258 -4.48 6.30 -5.77
N MET A 259 -5.08 5.20 -5.32
CA MET A 259 -5.04 3.90 -6.00
C MET A 259 -6.12 3.85 -7.07
N MET A 260 -7.37 4.14 -6.70
CA MET A 260 -8.52 4.20 -7.61
C MET A 260 -8.58 5.53 -8.37
N LYS A 261 -7.50 5.81 -9.13
CA LYS A 261 -7.19 7.11 -9.75
C LYS A 261 -8.23 7.68 -10.73
N VAL A 262 -9.26 6.92 -11.09
CA VAL A 262 -10.35 7.37 -11.97
C VAL A 262 -11.66 7.49 -11.19
N SER A 263 -12.17 6.39 -10.62
CA SER A 263 -13.48 6.37 -9.95
C SER A 263 -13.55 7.27 -8.72
N ASP A 264 -12.58 7.13 -7.82
CA ASP A 264 -12.68 7.71 -6.49
C ASP A 264 -12.56 9.23 -6.47
N PRO A 265 -11.69 9.88 -7.28
CA PRO A 265 -11.72 11.34 -7.44
C PRO A 265 -13.07 11.88 -7.91
N ILE A 266 -13.79 11.18 -8.79
CA ILE A 266 -15.12 11.59 -9.27
C ILE A 266 -16.14 11.50 -8.13
N ILE A 267 -16.15 10.38 -7.40
CA ILE A 267 -17.02 10.18 -6.23
C ILE A 267 -16.73 11.25 -5.15
N PHE A 268 -15.45 11.53 -4.89
CA PHE A 268 -15.02 12.56 -3.96
C PHE A 268 -15.51 13.95 -4.39
N GLY A 269 -15.34 14.30 -5.67
CA GLY A 269 -15.84 15.55 -6.22
C GLY A 269 -17.35 15.69 -6.09
N HIS A 270 -18.12 14.61 -6.26
CA HIS A 270 -19.56 14.62 -5.99
C HIS A 270 -19.88 14.90 -4.51
N ALA A 271 -19.16 14.29 -3.57
CA ALA A 271 -19.33 14.59 -2.15
C ALA A 271 -19.01 16.06 -1.81
N VAL A 272 -17.95 16.63 -2.39
CA VAL A 272 -17.64 18.07 -2.21
C VAL A 272 -18.77 18.95 -2.77
N ARG A 273 -19.24 18.66 -3.99
CA ARG A 273 -20.35 19.44 -4.61
C ARG A 273 -21.64 19.33 -3.82
N VAL A 274 -21.97 18.15 -3.28
CA VAL A 274 -23.16 17.94 -2.45
C VAL A 274 -23.05 18.71 -1.13
N PHE A 275 -21.90 18.62 -0.45
CA PHE A 275 -21.70 19.31 0.82
C PHE A 275 -21.77 20.83 0.66
N PHE A 276 -21.15 21.37 -0.38
CA PHE A 276 -21.11 22.81 -0.67
C PHE A 276 -22.11 23.24 -1.75
N LYS A 277 -23.24 22.54 -1.89
CA LYS A 277 -24.18 22.74 -3.01
C LYS A 277 -24.63 24.19 -3.19
N ASP A 278 -24.85 24.92 -2.10
CA ASP A 278 -25.31 26.30 -2.13
C ASP A 278 -24.23 27.26 -2.66
N VAL A 279 -22.95 26.98 -2.36
CA VAL A 279 -21.80 27.72 -2.92
C VAL A 279 -21.70 27.50 -4.43
N PHE A 280 -21.84 26.25 -4.88
CA PHE A 280 -21.82 25.94 -6.31
C PHE A 280 -23.03 26.51 -7.06
N ALA A 281 -24.21 26.49 -6.45
CA ALA A 281 -25.42 27.06 -7.04
C ALA A 281 -25.30 28.58 -7.21
N LYS A 282 -24.72 29.28 -6.23
CA LYS A 282 -24.58 30.74 -6.25
C LYS A 282 -23.40 31.24 -7.06
N HIS A 283 -22.25 30.55 -7.02
CA HIS A 283 -20.98 31.01 -7.59
C HIS A 283 -20.47 30.17 -8.77
N GLY A 284 -21.27 29.23 -9.27
CA GLY A 284 -20.83 28.25 -10.28
C GLY A 284 -20.17 28.86 -11.52
N GLY A 285 -20.67 30.00 -12.02
CA GLY A 285 -20.05 30.71 -13.14
C GLY A 285 -18.62 31.16 -12.85
N VAL A 286 -18.42 31.81 -11.69
CA VAL A 286 -17.09 32.28 -11.25
C VAL A 286 -16.15 31.12 -10.99
N LEU A 287 -16.63 30.05 -10.35
CA LEU A 287 -15.83 28.87 -10.07
C LEU A 287 -15.40 28.15 -11.37
N SER A 288 -16.27 28.14 -12.38
CA SER A 288 -15.96 27.61 -13.71
C SER A 288 -14.92 28.46 -14.45
N GLU A 289 -15.01 29.80 -14.39
CA GLU A 289 -14.02 30.71 -14.98
C GLU A 289 -12.62 30.53 -14.37
N LEU A 290 -12.55 30.27 -13.06
CA LEU A 290 -11.31 29.97 -12.35
C LEU A 290 -10.78 28.55 -12.64
N GLY A 291 -11.56 27.73 -13.34
CA GLY A 291 -11.22 26.33 -13.62
C GLY A 291 -11.18 25.45 -12.37
N VAL A 292 -12.02 25.71 -11.36
CA VAL A 292 -12.08 24.91 -10.13
C VAL A 292 -12.46 23.45 -10.43
N ASP A 293 -11.63 22.52 -9.96
CA ASP A 293 -11.83 21.09 -10.09
C ASP A 293 -11.80 20.41 -8.72
N VAL A 294 -12.99 20.21 -8.15
CA VAL A 294 -13.15 19.57 -6.84
C VAL A 294 -13.00 18.05 -6.86
N ASN A 295 -12.72 17.43 -8.00
CA ASN A 295 -12.19 16.06 -8.01
C ASN A 295 -10.77 16.03 -7.38
N ASN A 296 -10.07 17.18 -7.36
CA ASN A 296 -8.84 17.39 -6.58
C ASN A 296 -9.11 17.88 -5.14
N GLY A 297 -10.38 17.92 -4.74
CA GLY A 297 -10.87 18.29 -3.43
C GLY A 297 -11.18 19.76 -3.22
N PHE A 298 -11.79 20.08 -2.06
CA PHE A 298 -12.21 21.43 -1.70
C PHE A 298 -11.02 22.41 -1.60
N GLY A 299 -9.81 21.91 -1.32
CA GLY A 299 -8.59 22.71 -1.31
C GLY A 299 -8.28 23.36 -2.67
N ASP A 300 -8.66 22.75 -3.79
CA ASP A 300 -8.50 23.35 -5.13
C ASP A 300 -9.37 24.62 -5.29
N LEU A 301 -10.61 24.57 -4.80
CA LEU A 301 -11.50 25.73 -4.75
C LEU A 301 -10.86 26.84 -3.89
N VAL A 302 -10.47 26.52 -2.66
CA VAL A 302 -9.86 27.48 -1.72
C VAL A 302 -8.61 28.12 -2.31
N GLY A 303 -7.75 27.33 -2.98
CA GLY A 303 -6.56 27.83 -3.64
C GLY A 303 -6.87 28.79 -4.80
N LYS A 304 -7.83 28.45 -5.67
CA LYS A 304 -8.14 29.25 -6.86
C LYS A 304 -8.87 30.56 -6.55
N ILE A 305 -9.75 30.57 -5.55
CA ILE A 305 -10.43 31.82 -5.16
C ILE A 305 -9.49 32.86 -4.53
N ALA A 306 -8.29 32.46 -4.10
CA ALA A 306 -7.29 33.40 -3.60
C ALA A 306 -6.81 34.39 -4.67
N SER A 307 -6.98 34.07 -5.95
CA SER A 307 -6.65 34.96 -7.08
C SER A 307 -7.70 36.05 -7.35
N LEU A 308 -8.89 35.96 -6.73
CA LEU A 308 -9.97 36.92 -6.94
C LEU A 308 -9.75 38.24 -6.19
N PRO A 309 -10.38 39.34 -6.65
CA PRO A 309 -10.52 40.56 -5.87
C PRO A 309 -11.12 40.29 -4.47
N ALA A 310 -10.68 41.06 -3.48
CA ALA A 310 -10.97 40.81 -2.07
C ALA A 310 -12.47 40.77 -1.73
N ASP A 311 -13.28 41.61 -2.38
CA ASP A 311 -14.74 41.66 -2.21
C ASP A 311 -15.42 40.40 -2.76
N ARG A 312 -15.05 39.96 -3.96
CA ARG A 312 -15.57 38.73 -4.57
C ARG A 312 -15.13 37.49 -3.79
N ARG A 313 -13.88 37.45 -3.35
CA ARG A 313 -13.35 36.39 -2.50
C ARG A 313 -14.10 36.32 -1.17
N ALA A 314 -14.26 37.45 -0.48
CA ALA A 314 -14.96 37.51 0.81
C ALA A 314 -16.42 37.06 0.70
N ALA A 315 -17.11 37.36 -0.39
CA ALA A 315 -18.46 36.87 -0.63
C ALA A 315 -18.53 35.34 -0.72
N ILE A 316 -17.60 34.70 -1.45
CA ILE A 316 -17.53 33.24 -1.55
C ILE A 316 -17.15 32.62 -0.20
N GLU A 317 -16.15 33.18 0.50
CA GLU A 317 -15.74 32.72 1.83
C GLU A 317 -16.88 32.82 2.86
N ALA A 318 -17.69 33.88 2.81
CA ALA A 318 -18.86 34.02 3.67
C ALA A 318 -19.91 32.94 3.42
N ASP A 319 -20.19 32.60 2.15
CA ASP A 319 -21.12 31.53 1.80
C ASP A 319 -20.57 30.14 2.18
N ILE A 320 -19.26 29.93 2.11
CA ILE A 320 -18.60 28.72 2.63
C ILE A 320 -18.82 28.59 4.15
N GLN A 321 -18.62 29.67 4.91
CA GLN A 321 -18.87 29.67 6.36
C GLN A 321 -20.35 29.44 6.69
N ALA A 322 -21.27 29.97 5.88
CA ALA A 322 -22.69 29.71 6.02
C ALA A 322 -23.02 28.22 5.84
N VAL A 323 -22.41 27.55 4.85
CA VAL A 323 -22.55 26.10 4.66
C VAL A 323 -22.04 25.33 5.89
N TYR A 324 -20.86 25.67 6.42
CA TYR A 324 -20.34 25.02 7.63
C TYR A 324 -21.24 25.22 8.85
N ALA A 325 -21.84 26.40 9.00
CA ALA A 325 -22.75 26.70 10.10
C ALA A 325 -24.10 25.96 9.99
N ALA A 326 -24.59 25.73 8.77
CA ALA A 326 -25.88 25.08 8.51
C ALA A 326 -25.79 23.54 8.34
N GLY A 327 -24.62 23.03 7.95
CA GLY A 327 -24.36 21.61 7.71
C GLY A 327 -23.90 20.82 8.94
N PRO A 328 -23.63 19.51 8.80
CA PRO A 328 -22.95 18.76 9.84
C PRO A 328 -21.49 19.23 9.99
N ALA A 329 -20.92 19.03 11.18
CA ALA A 329 -19.49 19.14 11.35
C ALA A 329 -18.75 18.09 10.49
N LEU A 330 -17.62 18.47 9.90
CA LEU A 330 -16.75 17.55 9.17
C LEU A 330 -15.66 16.98 10.08
N ALA A 331 -15.24 15.75 9.79
CA ALA A 331 -13.98 15.24 10.30
C ALA A 331 -12.81 16.09 9.80
N MET A 332 -11.82 16.31 10.65
CA MET A 332 -10.63 17.12 10.38
C MET A 332 -9.41 16.23 10.14
N VAL A 333 -8.60 16.62 9.17
CA VAL A 333 -7.23 16.11 8.96
C VAL A 333 -6.26 16.88 9.84
N ASP A 334 -6.43 18.21 9.89
CA ASP A 334 -5.66 19.13 10.74
C ASP A 334 -6.60 20.26 11.20
N SER A 335 -7.06 20.18 12.45
CA SER A 335 -8.02 21.14 13.01
C SER A 335 -7.42 22.54 13.19
N ASP A 336 -6.12 22.63 13.51
CA ASP A 336 -5.45 23.92 13.76
C ASP A 336 -5.30 24.73 12.47
N ARG A 337 -5.18 24.03 11.34
CA ARG A 337 -5.09 24.64 10.01
C ARG A 337 -6.41 24.67 9.25
N GLY A 338 -7.50 24.19 9.85
CA GLY A 338 -8.81 24.13 9.21
C GLY A 338 -8.90 23.12 8.05
N ILE A 339 -7.98 22.16 7.96
CA ILE A 339 -7.98 21.16 6.88
C ILE A 339 -8.98 20.05 7.22
N THR A 340 -10.08 20.02 6.46
CA THR A 340 -11.17 19.04 6.61
C THR A 340 -10.89 17.78 5.80
N ASN A 341 -11.63 16.72 6.08
CA ASN A 341 -11.66 15.48 5.28
C ASN A 341 -11.98 15.70 3.78
N LEU A 342 -12.74 16.74 3.45
CA LEU A 342 -13.04 17.11 2.06
C LEU A 342 -11.95 17.96 1.34
N HIS A 343 -10.86 18.34 2.00
CA HIS A 343 -9.85 19.23 1.41
C HIS A 343 -9.04 18.58 0.29
N VAL A 344 -8.50 17.38 0.53
CA VAL A 344 -7.64 16.65 -0.43
C VAL A 344 -8.08 15.18 -0.48
N PRO A 345 -8.37 14.62 -1.67
CA PRO A 345 -8.88 13.24 -1.80
C PRO A 345 -7.96 12.16 -1.24
N SER A 346 -6.66 12.42 -1.17
CA SER A 346 -5.64 11.48 -0.70
C SER A 346 -5.36 11.54 0.79
N ASP A 347 -5.94 12.49 1.54
CA ASP A 347 -5.60 12.67 2.96
C ASP A 347 -6.26 11.62 3.86
N VAL A 348 -7.48 11.20 3.53
CA VAL A 348 -8.24 10.19 4.29
C VAL A 348 -8.48 8.97 3.42
N ILE A 349 -7.58 8.00 3.55
CA ILE A 349 -7.57 6.75 2.77
C ILE A 349 -8.27 5.65 3.59
N VAL A 350 -9.28 5.00 3.02
CA VAL A 350 -10.22 4.10 3.73
C VAL A 350 -9.55 2.97 4.52
N ASP A 351 -8.54 2.33 3.95
CA ASP A 351 -7.79 1.22 4.56
C ASP A 351 -7.04 1.63 5.83
N ALA A 352 -6.46 2.84 5.88
CA ALA A 352 -5.76 3.35 7.06
C ALA A 352 -6.69 4.13 8.02
N SER A 353 -7.63 4.91 7.47
CA SER A 353 -8.49 5.80 8.25
C SER A 353 -9.58 5.06 9.02
N MET A 354 -10.16 3.98 8.47
CA MET A 354 -11.18 3.20 9.17
C MET A 354 -10.60 2.48 10.40
N PRO A 355 -9.47 1.76 10.32
CA PRO A 355 -8.84 1.18 11.52
C PRO A 355 -8.40 2.22 12.54
N ALA A 356 -7.89 3.38 12.10
CA ALA A 356 -7.52 4.46 13.01
C ALA A 356 -8.75 4.99 13.78
N MET A 357 -9.86 5.22 13.10
CA MET A 357 -11.14 5.62 13.70
C MET A 357 -11.65 4.54 14.67
N ILE A 358 -11.63 3.26 14.27
CA ILE A 358 -12.08 2.14 15.11
C ILE A 358 -11.22 2.03 16.38
N ARG A 359 -9.90 2.14 16.24
CA ARG A 359 -8.95 2.10 17.36
C ARG A 359 -9.16 3.26 18.34
N GLU A 360 -9.51 4.45 17.85
CA GLU A 360 -9.77 5.64 18.67
C GLU A 360 -11.25 5.73 19.07
N SER A 361 -11.77 4.68 19.68
CA SER A 361 -13.14 4.64 20.23
C SER A 361 -14.27 4.81 19.19
N GLY A 362 -13.99 4.60 17.92
CA GLY A 362 -14.93 4.87 16.83
C GLY A 362 -15.06 6.35 16.48
N ARG A 363 -14.06 7.19 16.81
CA ARG A 363 -14.15 8.64 16.72
C ARG A 363 -13.13 9.24 15.77
N MET A 364 -13.43 10.45 15.28
CA MET A 364 -12.53 11.29 14.50
C MET A 364 -12.44 12.69 15.11
N TRP A 365 -11.46 13.49 14.66
CA TRP A 365 -11.22 14.83 15.17
C TRP A 365 -12.22 15.84 14.58
N ASN A 366 -12.81 16.68 15.43
CA ASN A 366 -13.66 17.78 15.03
C ASN A 366 -12.88 19.11 14.93
N ALA A 367 -13.55 20.18 14.50
CA ALA A 367 -12.93 21.51 14.33
C ALA A 367 -12.34 22.11 15.62
N ALA A 368 -12.75 21.63 16.80
CA ALA A 368 -12.21 22.06 18.09
C ALA A 368 -11.00 21.22 18.55
N GLY A 369 -10.45 20.35 17.70
CA GLY A 369 -9.33 19.48 18.03
C GLY A 369 -9.70 18.40 19.07
N LYS A 370 -10.96 17.97 19.12
CA LYS A 370 -11.45 16.92 20.02
C LYS A 370 -12.02 15.75 19.24
N THR A 371 -11.97 14.55 19.81
CA THR A 371 -12.57 13.37 19.19
C THR A 371 -14.10 13.34 19.38
N GLN A 372 -14.83 12.94 18.35
CA GLN A 372 -16.29 12.85 18.32
C GLN A 372 -16.75 11.66 17.47
N ASP A 373 -17.91 11.10 17.81
CA ASP A 373 -18.54 10.03 17.04
C ASP A 373 -18.80 10.51 15.59
N THR A 374 -18.64 9.59 14.62
CA THR A 374 -18.64 9.92 13.20
C THR A 374 -19.53 8.97 12.39
N LYS A 375 -20.15 9.51 11.35
CA LYS A 375 -20.68 8.74 10.23
C LYS A 375 -19.56 8.55 9.20
N ALA A 376 -19.05 7.32 9.10
CA ALA A 376 -18.08 6.94 8.09
C ALA A 376 -18.78 6.58 6.78
N THR A 377 -18.82 7.52 5.85
CA THR A 377 -19.44 7.33 4.53
C THR A 377 -18.49 6.59 3.61
N ILE A 378 -18.89 5.39 3.16
CA ILE A 378 -18.21 4.56 2.16
C ILE A 378 -19.26 4.23 1.11
N PRO A 379 -19.35 4.99 -0.01
CA PRO A 379 -20.49 4.91 -0.92
C PRO A 379 -20.75 3.51 -1.49
N ASP A 380 -19.72 2.83 -1.99
CA ASP A 380 -19.86 1.48 -2.52
C ASP A 380 -19.95 0.42 -1.42
N SER A 381 -20.87 -0.52 -1.57
CA SER A 381 -21.22 -1.50 -0.55
C SER A 381 -20.43 -2.80 -0.62
N SER A 382 -19.59 -3.04 -1.64
CA SER A 382 -18.83 -4.30 -1.78
C SER A 382 -17.98 -4.63 -0.56
N TYR A 383 -17.46 -3.61 0.13
CA TYR A 383 -16.56 -3.79 1.28
C TYR A 383 -16.97 -2.98 2.52
N ALA A 384 -17.97 -2.11 2.44
CA ALA A 384 -18.35 -1.25 3.57
C ALA A 384 -18.81 -2.06 4.81
N GLY A 385 -19.50 -3.19 4.58
CA GLY A 385 -20.09 -4.02 5.63
C GLY A 385 -19.08 -4.61 6.62
N ILE A 386 -17.83 -4.86 6.20
CA ILE A 386 -16.82 -5.43 7.11
C ILE A 386 -16.46 -4.46 8.24
N TYR A 387 -16.39 -3.17 7.97
CA TYR A 387 -16.10 -2.16 8.99
C TYR A 387 -17.30 -1.96 9.93
N GLN A 388 -18.52 -2.00 9.40
CA GLN A 388 -19.73 -1.95 10.22
C GLN A 388 -19.75 -3.12 11.23
N ALA A 389 -19.41 -4.34 10.79
CA ALA A 389 -19.33 -5.50 11.67
C ALA A 389 -18.31 -5.31 12.82
N VAL A 390 -17.17 -4.66 12.55
CA VAL A 390 -16.16 -4.37 13.58
C VAL A 390 -16.65 -3.31 14.57
N ILE A 391 -17.31 -2.26 14.08
CA ILE A 391 -17.91 -1.20 14.91
C ILE A 391 -18.98 -1.80 15.84
N ASP A 392 -19.87 -2.63 15.30
CA ASP A 392 -20.92 -3.28 16.09
C ASP A 392 -20.33 -4.23 17.14
N PHE A 393 -19.32 -5.01 16.75
CA PHE A 393 -18.59 -5.88 17.67
C PHE A 393 -17.93 -5.11 18.81
N CYS A 394 -17.28 -3.97 18.52
CA CYS A 394 -16.65 -3.15 19.56
C CYS A 394 -17.68 -2.46 20.45
N ARG A 395 -18.85 -2.07 19.91
CA ARG A 395 -19.97 -1.53 20.69
C ARG A 395 -20.50 -2.57 21.69
N GLU A 396 -20.59 -3.84 21.28
CA GLU A 396 -21.07 -4.94 22.13
C GLU A 396 -20.02 -5.44 23.14
N HIS A 397 -18.76 -5.55 22.73
CA HIS A 397 -17.73 -6.24 23.52
C HIS A 397 -16.64 -5.33 24.08
N GLY A 398 -16.68 -4.03 23.78
CA GLY A 398 -15.61 -3.10 24.10
C GLY A 398 -14.44 -3.18 23.12
N ALA A 399 -13.36 -2.47 23.42
CA ALA A 399 -12.16 -2.48 22.59
C ALA A 399 -11.42 -3.83 22.65
N PHE A 400 -10.70 -4.19 21.59
CA PHE A 400 -9.80 -5.35 21.61
C PHE A 400 -8.68 -5.19 22.65
N ASP A 401 -8.22 -6.32 23.20
CA ASP A 401 -7.06 -6.37 24.11
C ASP A 401 -5.84 -6.98 23.39
N PRO A 402 -4.83 -6.16 23.00
CA PRO A 402 -3.60 -6.64 22.36
C PRO A 402 -2.83 -7.71 23.16
N ARG A 403 -3.04 -7.81 24.48
CA ARG A 403 -2.37 -8.78 25.36
C ARG A 403 -2.84 -10.20 25.11
N THR A 404 -4.13 -10.38 24.79
CA THR A 404 -4.77 -11.69 24.73
C THR A 404 -5.31 -12.03 23.35
N MET A 405 -5.57 -11.03 22.50
CA MET A 405 -6.19 -11.28 21.20
C MET A 405 -5.31 -12.16 20.30
N GLY A 406 -5.98 -12.99 19.49
CA GLY A 406 -5.37 -13.79 18.43
C GLY A 406 -4.87 -12.92 17.28
N SER A 407 -4.71 -13.53 16.11
CA SER A 407 -4.25 -12.88 14.90
C SER A 407 -5.08 -13.25 13.68
N VAL A 408 -5.27 -12.31 12.76
CA VAL A 408 -5.90 -12.57 11.47
C VAL A 408 -4.90 -12.30 10.35
N PRO A 409 -4.04 -13.30 10.01
CA PRO A 409 -3.20 -13.22 8.82
C PRO A 409 -4.05 -13.23 7.55
N ASN A 410 -3.44 -12.86 6.42
CA ASN A 410 -4.12 -12.72 5.15
C ASN A 410 -3.36 -13.40 4.01
N VAL A 411 -4.08 -14.24 3.27
CA VAL A 411 -3.65 -14.83 2.00
C VAL A 411 -4.49 -14.24 0.88
N SER A 412 -3.86 -13.57 -0.08
CA SER A 412 -4.61 -12.73 -1.01
C SER A 412 -4.25 -12.87 -2.47
N LEU A 413 -5.31 -12.88 -3.27
CA LEU A 413 -5.25 -12.80 -4.71
C LEU A 413 -4.77 -11.41 -5.13
N MET A 414 -3.66 -11.33 -5.85
CA MET A 414 -3.16 -10.06 -6.39
C MET A 414 -2.33 -10.20 -7.67
N ALA A 415 -1.87 -11.42 -7.98
CA ALA A 415 -0.97 -11.65 -9.10
C ALA A 415 -1.58 -11.15 -10.42
N GLN A 416 -0.73 -10.56 -11.28
CA GLN A 416 -1.12 -10.10 -12.62
C GLN A 416 -2.25 -9.06 -12.61
N GLN A 417 -2.22 -8.14 -11.64
CA GLN A 417 -3.17 -7.03 -11.48
C GLN A 417 -4.62 -7.51 -11.36
N ALA A 418 -4.84 -8.52 -10.51
CA ALA A 418 -6.17 -9.07 -10.28
C ALA A 418 -7.18 -8.00 -9.81
N GLU A 419 -8.40 -8.13 -10.34
CA GLU A 419 -9.61 -7.40 -9.92
C GLU A 419 -9.51 -5.87 -10.15
N GLU A 420 -9.91 -5.04 -9.18
CA GLU A 420 -9.97 -3.58 -9.30
C GLU A 420 -8.61 -2.93 -9.59
N TYR A 421 -7.51 -3.52 -9.13
CA TYR A 421 -6.16 -2.96 -9.32
C TYR A 421 -5.71 -3.02 -10.79
N GLY A 422 -6.39 -3.84 -11.60
CA GLY A 422 -6.22 -3.90 -13.06
C GLY A 422 -7.23 -3.06 -13.83
N SER A 423 -8.18 -2.37 -13.18
CA SER A 423 -9.36 -1.77 -13.83
C SER A 423 -9.15 -0.35 -14.39
N HIS A 424 -8.03 0.31 -14.08
CA HIS A 424 -7.89 1.75 -14.33
C HIS A 424 -8.00 2.14 -15.81
N ASP A 425 -7.50 1.30 -16.71
CA ASP A 425 -7.56 1.51 -18.16
C ASP A 425 -8.88 1.00 -18.79
N LYS A 426 -9.82 0.60 -17.93
CA LYS A 426 -11.16 0.06 -18.22
C LYS A 426 -12.25 0.76 -17.37
N THR A 427 -11.95 1.94 -16.82
CA THR A 427 -12.88 2.75 -16.02
C THR A 427 -13.18 4.05 -16.76
N PHE A 428 -14.46 4.40 -16.89
CA PHE A 428 -14.92 5.53 -17.69
C PHE A 428 -16.02 6.30 -16.96
N GLU A 429 -15.94 7.64 -17.00
CA GLU A 429 -17.12 8.49 -16.76
C GLU A 429 -17.94 8.52 -18.06
N VAL A 430 -19.19 8.07 -17.98
CA VAL A 430 -20.06 7.91 -19.14
C VAL A 430 -20.48 9.27 -19.67
N ALA A 431 -20.19 9.57 -20.94
CA ALA A 431 -20.43 10.90 -21.51
C ALA A 431 -21.91 11.20 -21.82
N ALA A 432 -22.70 10.18 -22.15
CA ALA A 432 -24.10 10.31 -22.54
C ALA A 432 -24.88 9.05 -22.15
N ALA A 433 -26.21 9.16 -22.04
CA ALA A 433 -27.05 8.00 -21.78
C ALA A 433 -27.00 6.99 -22.95
N GLY A 434 -27.06 5.70 -22.62
CA GLY A 434 -26.94 4.62 -23.58
C GLY A 434 -26.66 3.28 -22.92
N THR A 435 -25.96 2.41 -23.64
CA THR A 435 -25.60 1.06 -23.16
C THR A 435 -24.10 0.85 -23.26
N MET A 436 -23.47 0.53 -22.12
CA MET A 436 -22.09 0.05 -22.07
C MET A 436 -22.04 -1.45 -22.34
N ARG A 437 -21.15 -1.90 -23.21
CA ARG A 437 -21.00 -3.30 -23.60
C ARG A 437 -19.55 -3.77 -23.58
N ILE A 438 -19.34 -5.01 -23.17
CA ILE A 438 -18.14 -5.80 -23.45
C ILE A 438 -18.51 -6.79 -24.54
N VAL A 439 -17.84 -6.70 -25.69
CA VAL A 439 -18.12 -7.52 -26.86
C VAL A 439 -16.88 -8.30 -27.26
N ASP A 440 -17.06 -9.56 -27.66
CA ASP A 440 -15.96 -10.42 -28.07
C ASP A 440 -15.64 -10.30 -29.57
N ALA A 441 -14.60 -11.03 -30.01
CA ALA A 441 -14.14 -11.07 -31.39
C ALA A 441 -15.20 -11.58 -32.41
N SER A 442 -16.22 -12.31 -31.96
CA SER A 442 -17.34 -12.74 -32.81
C SER A 442 -18.43 -11.67 -32.97
N GLY A 443 -18.36 -10.61 -32.15
CA GLY A 443 -19.39 -9.59 -32.02
C GLY A 443 -20.48 -9.94 -30.99
N ALA A 444 -20.33 -11.04 -30.25
CA ALA A 444 -21.25 -11.40 -29.18
C ALA A 444 -21.04 -10.48 -27.97
N THR A 445 -22.14 -10.02 -27.38
CA THR A 445 -22.09 -9.21 -26.15
C THR A 445 -21.97 -10.14 -24.95
N LEU A 446 -20.88 -10.00 -24.19
CA LEU A 446 -20.62 -10.78 -22.98
C LEU A 446 -21.30 -10.13 -21.76
N ILE A 447 -21.21 -8.81 -21.66
CA ILE A 447 -21.74 -8.02 -20.55
C ILE A 447 -22.33 -6.73 -21.12
N GLU A 448 -23.50 -6.32 -20.61
CA GLU A 448 -24.12 -5.04 -20.96
C GLU A 448 -24.76 -4.36 -19.75
N HIS A 449 -24.79 -3.02 -19.76
CA HIS A 449 -25.44 -2.18 -18.75
C HIS A 449 -26.07 -0.97 -19.40
N ALA A 450 -27.33 -0.66 -19.04
CA ALA A 450 -27.90 0.65 -19.32
C ALA A 450 -27.26 1.68 -18.36
N VAL A 451 -26.82 2.81 -18.91
CA VAL A 451 -26.08 3.85 -18.16
C VAL A 451 -26.61 5.24 -18.49
N GLU A 452 -26.45 6.16 -17.55
CA GLU A 452 -26.77 7.58 -17.70
C GLU A 452 -25.48 8.44 -17.77
N ALA A 453 -25.63 9.69 -18.22
CA ALA A 453 -24.50 10.62 -18.30
C ALA A 453 -23.92 10.95 -16.91
N GLY A 454 -22.61 10.78 -16.77
CA GLY A 454 -21.85 10.96 -15.54
C GLY A 454 -21.81 9.72 -14.64
N ASP A 455 -22.45 8.61 -15.01
CA ASP A 455 -22.23 7.34 -14.33
C ASP A 455 -20.77 6.92 -14.47
N ILE A 456 -20.26 6.20 -13.47
CA ILE A 456 -18.91 5.65 -13.51
C ILE A 456 -19.04 4.18 -13.87
N TRP A 457 -18.59 3.77 -15.05
CA TRP A 457 -18.58 2.38 -15.48
C TRP A 457 -17.17 1.80 -15.37
N ARG A 458 -17.02 0.54 -14.93
CA ARG A 458 -15.71 -0.14 -14.87
C ARG A 458 -15.79 -1.62 -15.25
N ALA A 459 -14.67 -2.14 -15.73
CA ALA A 459 -14.45 -3.59 -15.87
C ALA A 459 -13.17 -4.07 -15.17
N CYS A 460 -13.26 -5.27 -14.59
CA CYS A 460 -12.20 -5.94 -13.82
C CYS A 460 -11.88 -7.31 -14.44
N GLN A 461 -10.65 -7.80 -14.22
CA GLN A 461 -10.19 -9.09 -14.74
C GLN A 461 -9.51 -9.90 -13.65
N VAL A 462 -9.74 -11.21 -13.61
CA VAL A 462 -8.91 -12.15 -12.85
C VAL A 462 -8.66 -13.43 -13.65
N LYS A 463 -7.37 -13.79 -13.76
CA LYS A 463 -6.92 -14.96 -14.53
C LYS A 463 -7.01 -16.24 -13.70
N ASP A 464 -7.25 -17.37 -14.36
CA ASP A 464 -7.42 -18.67 -13.69
C ASP A 464 -6.17 -19.10 -12.91
N ALA A 465 -4.97 -18.93 -13.49
CA ALA A 465 -3.72 -19.37 -12.87
C ALA A 465 -3.42 -18.64 -11.53
N PRO A 466 -3.56 -17.29 -11.43
CA PRO A 466 -3.56 -16.58 -10.16
C PRO A 466 -4.53 -17.12 -9.11
N VAL A 467 -5.76 -17.48 -9.49
CA VAL A 467 -6.76 -18.04 -8.55
C VAL A 467 -6.30 -19.40 -8.00
N ARG A 468 -5.75 -20.27 -8.86
CA ARG A 468 -5.25 -21.58 -8.43
C ARG A 468 -4.08 -21.46 -7.45
N ASP A 469 -3.09 -20.62 -7.78
CA ASP A 469 -1.96 -20.36 -6.89
C ASP A 469 -2.43 -19.80 -5.53
N TRP A 470 -3.40 -18.87 -5.55
CA TRP A 470 -3.97 -18.27 -4.35
C TRP A 470 -4.64 -19.31 -3.44
N VAL A 471 -5.44 -20.23 -4.00
CA VAL A 471 -6.05 -21.34 -3.25
C VAL A 471 -4.98 -22.28 -2.71
N GLY A 472 -3.98 -22.63 -3.52
CA GLY A 472 -2.85 -23.45 -3.10
C GLY A 472 -2.07 -22.81 -1.94
N LEU A 473 -1.84 -21.50 -1.99
CA LEU A 473 -1.20 -20.74 -0.93
C LEU A 473 -2.03 -20.78 0.37
N ALA A 474 -3.36 -20.64 0.27
CA ALA A 474 -4.25 -20.72 1.42
C ALA A 474 -4.18 -22.08 2.12
N VAL A 475 -4.20 -23.19 1.36
CA VAL A 475 -4.05 -24.55 1.87
C VAL A 475 -2.68 -24.74 2.54
N ARG A 476 -1.59 -24.28 1.91
CA ARG A 476 -0.24 -24.35 2.50
C ARG A 476 -0.16 -23.58 3.83
N ARG A 477 -0.77 -22.40 3.92
CA ARG A 477 -0.79 -21.59 5.15
C ARG A 477 -1.65 -22.20 6.25
N ALA A 478 -2.83 -22.72 5.91
CA ALA A 478 -3.69 -23.44 6.86
C ALA A 478 -2.95 -24.65 7.44
N ARG A 479 -2.31 -25.45 6.57
CA ARG A 479 -1.48 -26.59 6.97
C ARG A 479 -0.32 -26.21 7.89
N ALA A 480 0.41 -25.15 7.53
CA ALA A 480 1.59 -24.73 8.28
C ALA A 480 1.27 -24.15 9.67
N THR A 481 0.06 -23.65 9.88
CA THR A 481 -0.32 -22.94 11.12
C THR A 481 -1.35 -23.68 11.97
N GLY A 482 -2.12 -24.59 11.36
CA GLY A 482 -3.29 -25.22 11.99
C GLY A 482 -4.48 -24.27 12.20
N ALA A 483 -4.39 -23.01 11.76
CA ALA A 483 -5.49 -22.06 11.87
C ALA A 483 -6.53 -22.30 10.76
N PRO A 484 -7.85 -22.13 11.03
CA PRO A 484 -8.88 -22.20 10.01
C PRO A 484 -8.66 -21.14 8.93
N ALA A 485 -8.88 -21.52 7.68
CA ALA A 485 -8.83 -20.60 6.54
C ALA A 485 -10.24 -20.30 6.04
N VAL A 486 -10.57 -19.01 5.95
CA VAL A 486 -11.88 -18.55 5.52
C VAL A 486 -11.70 -17.78 4.22
N PHE A 487 -12.33 -18.23 3.14
CA PHE A 487 -12.47 -17.49 1.89
C PHE A 487 -13.59 -16.47 2.03
N TRP A 488 -13.29 -15.19 1.83
CA TRP A 488 -14.25 -14.08 1.99
C TRP A 488 -14.83 -13.74 0.62
N LEU A 489 -15.87 -14.48 0.25
CA LEU A 489 -16.50 -14.43 -1.06
C LEU A 489 -18.02 -14.39 -0.86
N ASP A 490 -18.67 -13.34 -1.36
CA ASP A 490 -20.12 -13.21 -1.32
C ASP A 490 -20.75 -13.89 -2.53
N GLU A 491 -21.46 -15.01 -2.34
CA GLU A 491 -22.14 -15.71 -3.43
C GLU A 491 -23.19 -14.85 -4.17
N ASN A 492 -23.62 -13.73 -3.59
CA ASN A 492 -24.55 -12.79 -4.20
C ASN A 492 -23.85 -11.72 -5.05
N ARG A 493 -22.52 -11.62 -5.01
CA ARG A 493 -21.74 -10.82 -5.96
C ARG A 493 -21.42 -11.67 -7.19
N ALA A 494 -21.69 -11.13 -8.38
CA ALA A 494 -21.52 -11.89 -9.62
C ALA A 494 -20.05 -12.33 -9.81
N HIS A 495 -19.10 -11.46 -9.47
CA HIS A 495 -17.67 -11.77 -9.52
C HIS A 495 -17.31 -12.90 -8.57
N ASP A 496 -17.59 -12.72 -7.28
CA ASP A 496 -17.26 -13.68 -6.22
C ASP A 496 -17.90 -15.04 -6.52
N ALA A 497 -19.12 -15.09 -7.07
CA ALA A 497 -19.75 -16.33 -7.51
C ALA A 497 -18.94 -17.09 -8.57
N GLN A 498 -18.35 -16.40 -9.55
CA GLN A 498 -17.44 -17.03 -10.54
C GLN A 498 -16.16 -17.53 -9.85
N VAL A 499 -15.61 -16.76 -8.91
CA VAL A 499 -14.40 -17.13 -8.16
C VAL A 499 -14.66 -18.34 -7.24
N ILE A 500 -15.82 -18.41 -6.57
CA ILE A 500 -16.22 -19.55 -5.71
C ILE A 500 -16.21 -20.87 -6.49
N VAL A 501 -16.69 -20.87 -7.74
CA VAL A 501 -16.65 -22.07 -8.60
C VAL A 501 -15.21 -22.55 -8.79
N LYS A 502 -14.28 -21.62 -9.04
CA LYS A 502 -12.85 -21.93 -9.20
C LYS A 502 -12.21 -22.41 -7.91
N VAL A 503 -12.52 -21.76 -6.79
CA VAL A 503 -12.03 -22.14 -5.46
C VAL A 503 -12.43 -23.57 -5.12
N ARG A 504 -13.71 -23.92 -5.29
CA ARG A 504 -14.21 -25.28 -5.03
C ARG A 504 -13.49 -26.32 -5.87
N ARG A 505 -13.38 -26.07 -7.18
CA ARG A 505 -12.68 -26.96 -8.12
C ARG A 505 -11.20 -27.17 -7.75
N GLU A 506 -10.51 -26.11 -7.32
CA GLU A 506 -9.10 -26.20 -6.96
C GLU A 506 -8.89 -26.92 -5.62
N LEU A 507 -9.76 -26.69 -4.63
CA LEU A 507 -9.72 -27.39 -3.35
C LEU A 507 -9.88 -28.91 -3.50
N GLU A 508 -10.67 -29.38 -4.48
CA GLU A 508 -10.82 -30.81 -4.80
C GLU A 508 -9.51 -31.48 -5.27
N GLN A 509 -8.55 -30.69 -5.75
CA GLN A 509 -7.25 -31.18 -6.27
C GLN A 509 -6.13 -31.13 -5.22
N LEU A 510 -6.40 -30.54 -4.05
CA LEU A 510 -5.42 -30.33 -2.99
C LEU A 510 -5.72 -31.25 -1.81
N ASP A 511 -4.67 -31.68 -1.11
CA ASP A 511 -4.84 -32.34 0.18
C ASP A 511 -5.34 -31.33 1.23
N THR A 512 -6.61 -31.47 1.58
CA THR A 512 -7.31 -30.67 2.60
C THR A 512 -7.68 -31.48 3.84
N GLU A 513 -7.23 -32.74 3.95
CA GLU A 513 -7.57 -33.62 5.07
C GLU A 513 -7.09 -33.00 6.39
N GLY A 514 -7.97 -32.89 7.38
CA GLY A 514 -7.65 -32.29 8.69
C GLY A 514 -7.51 -30.77 8.70
N LEU A 515 -7.81 -30.06 7.59
CA LEU A 515 -7.89 -28.61 7.56
C LEU A 515 -9.33 -28.12 7.75
N GLU A 516 -9.49 -27.02 8.49
CA GLU A 516 -10.76 -26.31 8.61
C GLU A 516 -10.79 -25.17 7.57
N ILE A 517 -11.56 -25.34 6.49
CA ILE A 517 -11.67 -24.38 5.39
C ILE A 517 -13.13 -23.99 5.19
N HIS A 518 -13.42 -22.70 5.17
CA HIS A 518 -14.77 -22.14 4.98
C HIS A 518 -14.81 -21.20 3.78
N ILE A 519 -16.00 -21.06 3.16
CA ILE A 519 -16.30 -19.99 2.21
C ILE A 519 -17.49 -19.22 2.79
N LEU A 520 -17.30 -17.95 3.13
CA LEU A 520 -18.30 -17.11 3.79
C LEU A 520 -18.32 -15.72 3.13
N SER A 521 -19.47 -15.05 3.16
CA SER A 521 -19.54 -13.65 2.74
C SER A 521 -18.61 -12.78 3.62
N PRO A 522 -18.10 -11.64 3.13
CA PRO A 522 -17.16 -10.81 3.88
C PRO A 522 -17.66 -10.43 5.28
N VAL A 523 -18.96 -10.16 5.44
CA VAL A 523 -19.56 -9.82 6.74
C VAL A 523 -19.56 -11.01 7.70
N GLU A 524 -19.96 -12.20 7.26
CA GLU A 524 -19.99 -13.39 8.11
C GLU A 524 -18.57 -13.88 8.44
N ALA A 525 -17.66 -13.80 7.46
CA ALA A 525 -16.24 -14.08 7.66
C ALA A 525 -15.60 -13.14 8.69
N MET A 526 -15.94 -11.84 8.64
CA MET A 526 -15.51 -10.86 9.63
C MET A 526 -16.04 -11.23 11.02
N LYS A 527 -17.35 -11.48 11.20
CA LYS A 527 -17.94 -11.84 12.50
C LYS A 527 -17.28 -13.09 13.11
N LEU A 528 -17.06 -14.14 12.32
CA LEU A 528 -16.35 -15.34 12.76
C LEU A 528 -14.93 -15.00 13.22
N SER A 529 -14.21 -14.19 12.43
CA SER A 529 -12.84 -13.78 12.72
C SER A 529 -12.77 -12.93 14.00
N LEU A 530 -13.69 -12.00 14.21
CA LEU A 530 -13.76 -11.16 15.41
C LEU A 530 -14.09 -11.95 16.68
N THR A 531 -14.97 -12.94 16.57
CA THR A 531 -15.29 -13.84 17.69
C THR A 531 -14.04 -14.62 18.10
N ARG A 532 -13.36 -15.23 17.12
CA ARG A 532 -12.14 -16.02 17.37
C ARG A 532 -10.98 -15.18 17.88
N ILE A 533 -10.75 -13.99 17.30
CA ILE A 533 -9.62 -13.13 17.67
C ILE A 533 -9.76 -12.64 19.12
N LYS A 534 -10.99 -12.34 19.58
CA LYS A 534 -11.26 -11.99 20.98
C LYS A 534 -10.93 -13.14 21.93
N ASP A 535 -11.21 -14.38 21.53
CA ASP A 535 -10.91 -15.60 22.28
C ASP A 535 -9.44 -16.04 22.21
N GLY A 536 -8.55 -15.20 21.65
CA GLY A 536 -7.13 -15.53 21.53
C GLY A 536 -6.79 -16.53 20.42
N LYS A 537 -7.73 -16.80 19.51
CA LYS A 537 -7.58 -17.77 18.41
C LYS A 537 -7.32 -17.06 17.09
N ASP A 538 -6.54 -17.72 16.25
CA ASP A 538 -6.17 -17.20 14.93
C ASP A 538 -7.16 -17.65 13.85
N THR A 539 -7.33 -16.85 12.80
CA THR A 539 -8.13 -17.16 11.60
C THR A 539 -7.43 -16.62 10.37
N ILE A 540 -7.16 -17.44 9.36
CA ILE A 540 -6.58 -16.96 8.10
C ILE A 540 -7.70 -16.38 7.25
N SER A 541 -7.61 -15.09 6.93
CA SER A 541 -8.45 -14.46 5.92
C SER A 541 -7.90 -14.75 4.53
N VAL A 542 -8.72 -15.31 3.65
CA VAL A 542 -8.36 -15.66 2.27
C VAL A 542 -9.21 -14.79 1.35
N THR A 543 -8.63 -13.75 0.75
CA THR A 543 -9.42 -12.66 0.16
C THR A 543 -8.97 -12.22 -1.24
N GLY A 544 -9.85 -11.52 -1.96
CA GLY A 544 -9.49 -10.72 -3.12
C GLY A 544 -8.57 -9.54 -2.77
N ASN A 545 -8.15 -8.79 -3.78
CA ASN A 545 -7.09 -7.80 -3.75
C ASN A 545 -7.46 -6.52 -2.98
N VAL A 546 -8.73 -6.07 -3.02
CA VAL A 546 -9.15 -4.91 -2.21
C VAL A 546 -9.20 -5.28 -0.73
N LEU A 547 -9.85 -6.39 -0.39
CA LEU A 547 -9.93 -6.88 1.00
C LEU A 547 -8.56 -7.22 1.57
N ARG A 548 -7.59 -7.68 0.75
CA ARG A 548 -6.18 -7.78 1.14
C ARG A 548 -5.71 -6.50 1.81
N ASP A 549 -5.86 -5.36 1.15
CA ASP A 549 -5.38 -4.09 1.68
C ASP A 549 -6.14 -3.71 2.94
N TYR A 550 -7.46 -3.83 2.92
CA TYR A 550 -8.29 -3.37 4.04
C TYR A 550 -8.00 -4.18 5.30
N LEU A 551 -7.88 -5.50 5.18
CA LEU A 551 -7.65 -6.39 6.32
C LEU A 551 -6.20 -6.36 6.81
N THR A 552 -5.24 -6.16 5.91
CA THR A 552 -3.81 -6.06 6.28
C THR A 552 -3.42 -4.70 6.86
N ASP A 553 -4.30 -3.71 6.81
CA ASP A 553 -4.23 -2.53 7.69
C ASP A 553 -5.06 -2.72 8.96
N LEU A 554 -6.32 -3.18 8.83
CA LEU A 554 -7.27 -3.28 9.94
C LEU A 554 -6.74 -4.11 11.10
N PHE A 555 -6.46 -5.39 10.87
CA PHE A 555 -6.08 -6.29 11.97
C PHE A 555 -4.71 -5.91 12.56
N PRO A 556 -3.66 -5.62 11.77
CA PRO A 556 -2.39 -5.18 12.34
C PRO A 556 -2.46 -3.88 13.14
N ILE A 557 -3.29 -2.92 12.75
CA ILE A 557 -3.48 -1.69 13.54
C ILE A 557 -4.13 -2.00 14.90
N LEU A 558 -5.09 -2.93 14.95
CA LEU A 558 -5.73 -3.35 16.20
C LEU A 558 -4.83 -4.27 17.04
N GLU A 559 -4.01 -5.11 16.41
CA GLU A 559 -3.15 -6.09 17.07
C GLU A 559 -1.82 -5.50 17.55
N LEU A 560 -1.21 -4.63 16.74
CA LEU A 560 0.17 -4.17 16.89
C LEU A 560 0.26 -2.64 17.04
N GLY A 561 -0.86 -1.93 16.85
CA GLY A 561 -0.91 -0.47 16.86
C GLY A 561 -0.42 0.17 15.57
N THR A 562 -0.01 -0.63 14.58
CA THR A 562 0.47 -0.19 13.27
C THR A 562 0.54 -1.38 12.30
N SER A 563 0.29 -1.14 11.02
CA SER A 563 0.49 -2.12 9.93
C SER A 563 1.92 -2.18 9.39
N ALA A 564 2.80 -1.29 9.84
CA ALA A 564 4.19 -1.23 9.36
C ALA A 564 5.07 -2.40 9.84
N LYS A 565 4.64 -3.17 10.84
CA LYS A 565 5.43 -4.25 11.48
C LYS A 565 4.99 -5.64 11.02
N MET A 566 4.68 -5.79 9.74
CA MET A 566 4.13 -6.99 9.13
C MET A 566 5.11 -7.63 8.16
N LEU A 567 5.08 -8.96 8.04
CA LEU A 567 5.65 -9.65 6.89
C LEU A 567 4.74 -9.43 5.68
N SER A 568 5.33 -9.15 4.53
CA SER A 568 4.64 -9.09 3.24
C SER A 568 5.42 -9.93 2.23
N ILE A 569 5.05 -11.22 2.18
CA ILE A 569 5.72 -12.22 1.36
C ILE A 569 4.89 -12.40 0.09
N VAL A 570 5.57 -12.52 -1.03
CA VAL A 570 4.98 -12.78 -2.35
C VAL A 570 5.69 -14.01 -2.92
N PRO A 571 5.15 -15.22 -2.68
CA PRO A 571 5.60 -16.40 -3.39
C PRO A 571 5.30 -16.20 -4.87
N LEU A 572 6.36 -16.05 -5.67
CA LEU A 572 6.21 -15.82 -7.11
C LEU A 572 5.71 -17.10 -7.76
N MET A 573 4.78 -16.98 -8.70
CA MET A 573 4.17 -18.16 -9.34
C MET A 573 5.20 -19.05 -10.06
N ALA A 574 6.34 -18.48 -10.46
CA ALA A 574 7.45 -19.21 -11.07
C ALA A 574 8.31 -20.00 -10.07
N GLY A 575 8.05 -19.89 -8.76
CA GLY A 575 8.77 -20.60 -7.69
C GLY A 575 9.79 -19.76 -6.92
N GLY A 576 10.08 -18.53 -7.35
CA GLY A 576 10.91 -17.58 -6.61
C GLY A 576 10.17 -16.88 -5.45
N GLY A 577 10.85 -15.96 -4.78
CA GLY A 577 10.31 -15.16 -3.68
C GLY A 577 10.54 -13.66 -3.85
N LEU A 578 9.49 -12.88 -3.59
CA LEU A 578 9.55 -11.43 -3.41
C LEU A 578 9.14 -11.10 -1.97
N PHE A 579 9.97 -10.33 -1.27
CA PHE A 579 9.81 -10.00 0.15
C PHE A 579 9.72 -8.48 0.29
N GLU A 580 8.50 -7.98 0.47
CA GLU A 580 8.27 -6.55 0.68
C GLU A 580 8.55 -6.20 2.15
N THR A 581 9.39 -5.19 2.36
CA THR A 581 9.82 -4.74 3.71
C THR A 581 8.79 -3.87 4.42
N GLY A 582 7.63 -3.64 3.82
CA GLY A 582 6.54 -2.87 4.41
C GLY A 582 5.47 -2.48 3.40
N ALA A 583 4.29 -2.13 3.89
CA ALA A 583 3.15 -1.72 3.05
C ALA A 583 3.03 -0.19 2.84
N GLY A 584 3.87 0.61 3.51
CA GLY A 584 3.84 2.08 3.46
C GLY A 584 4.61 2.71 2.28
N GLY A 585 4.64 4.04 2.23
CA GLY A 585 5.46 4.82 1.29
C GLY A 585 6.90 5.05 1.76
N SER A 586 7.66 5.86 1.03
CA SER A 586 9.10 6.12 1.25
C SER A 586 9.42 7.26 2.24
N ALA A 587 8.39 7.81 2.91
CA ALA A 587 8.48 8.73 4.05
C ALA A 587 9.31 10.02 3.82
N PRO A 588 8.86 10.96 2.96
CA PRO A 588 9.58 12.21 2.64
C PRO A 588 9.89 13.07 3.88
N LYS A 589 9.00 13.09 4.87
CA LYS A 589 9.19 13.85 6.12
C LYS A 589 10.35 13.34 6.97
N HIS A 590 10.85 12.13 6.73
CA HIS A 590 12.01 11.59 7.43
C HIS A 590 13.30 12.14 6.80
N VAL A 591 13.35 12.25 5.47
CA VAL A 591 14.45 12.89 4.74
C VAL A 591 14.60 14.34 5.17
N GLN A 592 13.49 15.10 5.25
CA GLN A 592 13.52 16.49 5.71
C GLN A 592 14.10 16.65 7.13
N GLN A 593 13.82 15.71 8.04
CA GLN A 593 14.44 15.73 9.37
C GLN A 593 15.93 15.39 9.29
N PHE A 594 16.29 14.41 8.48
CA PHE A 594 17.68 14.01 8.29
C PHE A 594 18.52 15.14 7.69
N GLU A 595 18.02 15.84 6.66
CA GLU A 595 18.72 16.99 6.07
C GLU A 595 18.86 18.14 7.06
N ARG A 596 17.85 18.39 7.90
CA ARG A 596 17.86 19.51 8.86
C ARG A 596 18.69 19.24 10.12
N GLU A 597 18.60 18.04 10.67
CA GLU A 597 19.07 17.70 12.01
C GLU A 597 19.93 16.44 12.05
N GLY A 598 20.16 15.78 10.90
CA GLY A 598 20.99 14.59 10.82
C GLY A 598 20.42 13.39 11.56
N HIS A 599 19.10 13.35 11.80
CA HIS A 599 18.41 12.28 12.51
C HIS A 599 17.42 11.57 11.58
N LEU A 600 17.63 10.26 11.34
CA LEU A 600 16.76 9.46 10.50
C LEU A 600 15.85 8.57 11.36
N ARG A 601 14.58 8.95 11.51
CA ARG A 601 13.57 8.18 12.28
C ARG A 601 12.88 7.05 11.51
N TRP A 602 13.49 6.54 10.43
CA TRP A 602 12.98 5.40 9.68
C TRP A 602 13.19 4.11 10.46
N ASP A 603 12.15 3.31 10.66
CA ASP A 603 12.25 2.01 11.34
C ASP A 603 12.49 0.90 10.31
N SER A 604 13.69 0.34 10.30
CA SER A 604 14.10 -0.74 9.38
C SER A 604 13.61 -2.13 9.82
N LEU A 605 12.76 -2.25 10.84
CA LEU A 605 12.23 -3.53 11.31
C LEU A 605 11.68 -4.41 10.17
N GLY A 606 10.94 -3.83 9.23
CA GLY A 606 10.40 -4.58 8.11
C GLY A 606 11.46 -5.10 7.13
N GLU A 607 12.62 -4.42 7.03
CA GLU A 607 13.78 -4.91 6.28
C GLU A 607 14.39 -6.13 6.97
N PHE A 608 14.45 -6.13 8.31
CA PHE A 608 15.00 -7.25 9.09
C PHE A 608 14.13 -8.49 8.94
N LEU A 609 12.81 -8.30 9.02
CA LEU A 609 11.81 -9.35 8.85
C LEU A 609 11.82 -9.96 7.44
N ALA A 610 11.86 -9.11 6.41
CA ALA A 610 11.92 -9.57 5.02
C ALA A 610 13.22 -10.33 4.73
N LEU A 611 14.35 -9.88 5.29
CA LEU A 611 15.64 -10.52 5.13
C LEU A 611 15.69 -11.91 5.80
N ALA A 612 15.10 -12.07 6.99
CA ALA A 612 15.02 -13.37 7.66
C ALA A 612 14.28 -14.41 6.80
N VAL A 613 13.12 -14.03 6.25
CA VAL A 613 12.34 -14.92 5.37
C VAL A 613 13.02 -15.14 4.01
N SER A 614 13.72 -14.13 3.49
CA SER A 614 14.54 -14.29 2.28
C SER A 614 15.62 -15.35 2.46
N PHE A 615 16.28 -15.41 3.63
CA PHE A 615 17.24 -16.46 3.95
C PHE A 615 16.60 -17.84 4.10
N GLU A 616 15.42 -17.94 4.73
CA GLU A 616 14.65 -19.19 4.81
C GLU A 616 14.31 -19.72 3.41
N HIS A 617 13.86 -18.85 2.51
CA HIS A 617 13.57 -19.21 1.13
C HIS A 617 14.82 -19.74 0.40
N LEU A 618 15.98 -19.09 0.54
CA LEU A 618 17.23 -19.62 -0.03
C LEU A 618 17.65 -20.95 0.60
N ALA A 619 17.45 -21.10 1.90
CA ALA A 619 17.79 -22.32 2.62
C ALA A 619 17.02 -23.52 2.08
N ASP A 620 15.72 -23.35 1.83
CA ASP A 620 14.86 -24.39 1.26
C ASP A 620 15.21 -24.63 -0.23
N ARG A 621 15.38 -23.56 -1.01
CA ARG A 621 15.60 -23.64 -2.47
C ARG A 621 16.93 -24.25 -2.87
N TYR A 622 17.99 -23.95 -2.12
CA TYR A 622 19.38 -24.33 -2.40
C TYR A 622 19.94 -25.32 -1.38
N GLU A 623 19.10 -25.84 -0.48
CA GLU A 623 19.53 -26.73 0.62
C GLU A 623 20.70 -26.14 1.42
N ASN A 624 20.66 -24.82 1.69
CA ASN A 624 21.74 -24.09 2.36
C ASN A 624 21.50 -23.99 3.88
N PRO A 625 22.14 -24.83 4.72
CA PRO A 625 21.93 -24.80 6.17
C PRO A 625 22.45 -23.50 6.81
N ARG A 626 23.49 -22.86 6.24
CA ARG A 626 23.98 -21.57 6.74
C ARG A 626 22.98 -20.45 6.48
N ALA A 627 22.29 -20.47 5.34
CA ALA A 627 21.17 -19.55 5.10
C ALA A 627 20.06 -19.74 6.16
N ARG A 628 19.70 -20.98 6.50
CA ARG A 628 18.72 -21.27 7.56
C ARG A 628 19.16 -20.69 8.91
N LEU A 629 20.45 -20.83 9.24
CA LEU A 629 21.02 -20.27 10.46
C LEU A 629 21.01 -18.74 10.46
N LEU A 630 21.35 -18.09 9.35
CA LEU A 630 21.26 -16.64 9.21
C LEU A 630 19.83 -16.14 9.46
N GLY A 631 18.81 -16.78 8.86
CA GLY A 631 17.40 -16.45 9.10
C GLY A 631 16.99 -16.61 10.58
N ALA A 632 17.23 -17.78 11.17
CA ALA A 632 16.85 -18.07 12.56
C ALA A 632 17.57 -17.17 13.59
N THR A 633 18.84 -16.85 13.36
CA THR A 633 19.60 -15.94 14.24
C THR A 633 19.20 -14.49 14.05
N LEU A 634 18.79 -14.09 12.83
CA LEU A 634 18.24 -12.75 12.57
C LEU A 634 16.87 -12.57 13.23
N ASP A 635 16.02 -13.60 13.24
CA ASP A 635 14.76 -13.60 13.99
C ASP A 635 15.01 -13.44 15.49
N THR A 636 16.00 -14.16 16.03
CA THR A 636 16.42 -14.03 17.44
C THR A 636 16.91 -12.61 17.74
N ALA A 637 17.73 -12.03 16.86
CA ALA A 637 18.22 -10.67 16.97
C ALA A 637 17.09 -9.63 16.91
N THR A 638 16.12 -9.83 16.02
CA THR A 638 14.93 -8.98 15.88
C THR A 638 14.07 -9.05 17.14
N GLY A 639 13.93 -10.22 17.76
CA GLY A 639 13.28 -10.37 19.05
C GLY A 639 13.96 -9.55 20.16
N GLN A 640 15.30 -9.62 20.26
CA GLN A 640 16.06 -8.81 21.23
C GLN A 640 15.96 -7.31 20.94
N TYR A 641 16.02 -6.91 19.67
CA TYR A 641 15.81 -5.53 19.23
C TYR A 641 14.48 -4.96 19.74
N LEU A 642 13.40 -5.73 19.61
CA LEU A 642 12.07 -5.35 20.09
C LEU A 642 12.01 -5.30 21.62
N LEU A 643 12.45 -6.37 22.30
CA LEU A 643 12.40 -6.47 23.77
C LEU A 643 13.21 -5.38 24.48
N GLN A 644 14.35 -5.00 23.91
CA GLN A 644 15.23 -3.94 24.44
C GLN A 644 14.85 -2.54 23.96
N ASN A 645 13.73 -2.41 23.24
CA ASN A 645 13.20 -1.16 22.69
C ASN A 645 14.25 -0.35 21.91
N LYS A 646 14.99 -1.01 21.01
CA LYS A 646 16.05 -0.40 20.20
C LYS A 646 15.57 0.18 18.87
N ALA A 647 14.26 0.43 18.77
CA ALA A 647 13.68 1.13 17.64
C ALA A 647 14.10 2.61 17.61
N PRO A 648 14.17 3.24 16.42
CA PRO A 648 14.53 4.64 16.30
C PRO A 648 13.51 5.53 17.02
N SER A 649 14.03 6.47 17.80
CA SER A 649 13.27 7.59 18.32
C SER A 649 12.88 8.55 17.19
N ARG A 650 12.03 9.53 17.52
CA ARG A 650 11.60 10.59 16.62
C ARG A 650 12.40 11.89 16.82
N LYS A 651 13.25 11.96 17.84
CA LYS A 651 13.94 13.18 18.29
C LYS A 651 15.44 13.07 18.05
N ALA A 652 16.02 14.11 17.47
CA ALA A 652 17.46 14.24 17.36
C ALA A 652 18.13 14.26 18.76
N GLY A 653 19.29 13.60 18.86
CA GLY A 653 20.02 13.34 20.09
C GLY A 653 19.61 12.02 20.79
N GLU A 654 18.59 11.35 20.29
CA GLU A 654 18.17 10.01 20.73
C GLU A 654 18.45 8.98 19.61
N LEU A 655 18.43 7.69 19.93
CA LEU A 655 18.76 6.61 18.99
C LEU A 655 17.99 6.73 17.66
N ASP A 656 18.67 6.80 16.52
CA ASP A 656 18.04 6.86 15.21
C ASP A 656 18.16 5.52 14.42
N ASN A 657 17.82 5.53 13.13
CA ASN A 657 17.90 4.38 12.24
C ASN A 657 19.28 3.70 12.24
N ARG A 658 20.37 4.47 12.20
CA ARG A 658 21.74 3.92 12.16
C ARG A 658 22.08 3.21 13.46
N GLY A 659 21.69 3.82 14.59
CA GLY A 659 21.79 3.20 15.90
C GLY A 659 20.99 1.90 16.00
N SER A 660 19.77 1.90 15.47
CA SER A 660 18.90 0.71 15.42
C SER A 660 19.55 -0.46 14.68
N GLN A 661 20.23 -0.18 13.55
CA GLN A 661 20.92 -1.18 12.73
C GLN A 661 22.21 -1.68 13.38
N PHE A 662 22.93 -0.82 14.10
CA PHE A 662 24.05 -1.25 14.95
C PHE A 662 23.58 -2.27 16.00
N TYR A 663 22.50 -1.97 16.73
CA TYR A 663 21.97 -2.88 17.74
C TYR A 663 21.53 -4.22 17.14
N LEU A 664 20.87 -4.20 15.99
CA LEU A 664 20.54 -5.44 15.27
C LEU A 664 21.81 -6.23 14.92
N ALA A 665 22.82 -5.60 14.32
CA ALA A 665 24.07 -6.26 13.96
C ALA A 665 24.77 -6.89 15.18
N MET A 666 24.78 -6.19 16.32
CA MET A 666 25.32 -6.70 17.57
C MET A 666 24.55 -7.93 18.07
N TYR A 667 23.21 -7.87 18.12
CA TYR A 667 22.41 -9.01 18.56
C TYR A 667 22.50 -10.19 17.61
N TRP A 668 22.60 -9.93 16.30
CA TRP A 668 22.74 -10.96 15.29
C TRP A 668 24.10 -11.65 15.36
N ALA A 669 25.20 -10.89 15.50
CA ALA A 669 26.52 -11.46 15.73
C ALA A 669 26.56 -12.30 17.02
N LYS A 670 25.95 -11.83 18.12
CA LYS A 670 25.82 -12.59 19.36
C LYS A 670 25.07 -13.91 19.16
N ALA A 671 23.94 -13.89 18.44
CA ALA A 671 23.17 -15.09 18.15
C ALA A 671 23.94 -16.09 17.26
N LEU A 672 24.67 -15.59 16.25
CA LEU A 672 25.52 -16.40 15.37
C LEU A 672 26.74 -16.99 16.09
N ALA A 673 27.32 -16.27 17.05
CA ALA A 673 28.41 -16.78 17.88
C ALA A 673 27.95 -17.83 18.90
N ALA A 674 26.69 -17.75 19.37
CA ALA A 674 26.17 -18.61 20.43
C ALA A 674 25.49 -19.90 19.93
N GLN A 675 25.06 -19.96 18.67
CA GLN A 675 24.42 -21.15 18.09
C GLN A 675 25.39 -22.36 18.05
N GLN A 676 24.82 -23.57 18.03
CA GLN A 676 25.55 -24.85 18.16
C GLN A 676 25.46 -25.75 16.90
N ASN A 677 24.85 -25.23 15.83
CA ASN A 677 24.55 -25.97 14.61
C ASN A 677 25.67 -25.87 13.55
N ASP A 678 26.48 -24.81 13.58
CA ASP A 678 27.65 -24.63 12.70
C ASP A 678 28.82 -24.00 13.50
N ALA A 679 29.80 -24.81 13.89
CA ALA A 679 30.92 -24.37 14.72
C ALA A 679 31.86 -23.39 14.01
N GLU A 680 32.03 -23.52 12.69
CA GLU A 680 32.88 -22.61 11.90
C GLU A 680 32.24 -21.22 11.84
N LEU A 681 30.93 -21.16 11.60
CA LEU A 681 30.18 -19.91 11.60
C LEU A 681 30.19 -19.26 13.00
N ALA A 682 30.01 -20.04 14.06
CA ALA A 682 30.10 -19.54 15.44
C ALA A 682 31.48 -18.95 15.73
N GLN A 683 32.56 -19.65 15.36
CA GLN A 683 33.93 -19.18 15.55
C GLN A 683 34.24 -17.92 14.72
N ARG A 684 33.71 -17.82 13.49
CA ARG A 684 33.85 -16.63 12.65
C ARG A 684 33.16 -15.40 13.25
N PHE A 685 31.98 -15.57 13.86
CA PHE A 685 31.22 -14.46 14.44
C PHE A 685 31.58 -14.14 15.89
N ALA A 686 32.26 -15.03 16.62
CA ALA A 686 32.73 -14.77 17.99
C ALA A 686 33.54 -13.46 18.14
N PRO A 687 34.61 -13.20 17.36
CA PRO A 687 35.37 -11.95 17.49
C PRO A 687 34.56 -10.72 17.06
N VAL A 688 33.61 -10.87 16.12
CA VAL A 688 32.70 -9.78 15.70
C VAL A 688 31.75 -9.42 16.83
N ALA A 689 31.13 -10.43 17.47
CA ALA A 689 30.22 -10.24 18.59
C ALA A 689 30.92 -9.59 19.79
N GLU A 690 32.15 -10.03 20.10
CA GLU A 690 32.97 -9.43 21.15
C GLU A 690 33.34 -7.98 20.81
N ALA A 691 33.80 -7.70 19.59
CA ALA A 691 34.18 -6.35 19.17
C ALA A 691 33.01 -5.37 19.19
N LEU A 692 31.82 -5.78 18.71
CA LEU A 692 30.61 -4.94 18.74
C LEU A 692 30.16 -4.68 20.18
N ALA A 693 30.20 -5.68 21.05
CA ALA A 693 29.82 -5.52 22.46
C ALA A 693 30.81 -4.65 23.23
N ALA A 694 32.11 -4.85 23.05
CA ALA A 694 33.15 -4.09 23.73
C ALA A 694 33.21 -2.61 23.30
N ASN A 695 32.72 -2.30 22.09
CA ASN A 695 32.70 -0.95 21.55
C ASN A 695 31.29 -0.32 21.52
N GLU A 696 30.30 -0.88 22.21
CA GLU A 696 28.91 -0.39 22.18
C GLU A 696 28.82 1.12 22.47
N ASP A 697 29.33 1.56 23.62
CA ASP A 697 29.27 2.97 24.02
C ASP A 697 29.99 3.89 23.04
N LYS A 698 31.13 3.44 22.49
CA LYS A 698 31.92 4.21 21.53
C LYS A 698 31.19 4.37 20.21
N ILE A 699 30.61 3.29 19.69
CA ILE A 699 29.85 3.31 18.44
C ILE A 699 28.62 4.19 18.60
N VAL A 700 27.85 4.02 19.68
CA VAL A 700 26.67 4.85 19.95
C VAL A 700 27.04 6.32 20.06
N ALA A 701 28.16 6.66 20.72
CA ALA A 701 28.64 8.04 20.79
C ALA A 701 29.07 8.61 19.43
N GLU A 702 29.75 7.82 18.59
CA GLU A 702 30.11 8.23 17.22
C GLU A 702 28.88 8.48 16.34
N LEU A 703 27.85 7.63 16.45
CA LEU A 703 26.58 7.81 15.73
C LEU A 703 25.83 9.07 16.23
N ALA A 704 25.71 9.23 17.55
CA ALA A 704 25.03 10.38 18.14
C ALA A 704 25.74 11.72 17.82
N ALA A 705 27.07 11.72 17.65
CA ALA A 705 27.83 12.92 17.28
C ALA A 705 27.51 13.46 15.87
N ALA A 706 26.89 12.64 15.01
CA ALA A 706 26.38 13.03 13.70
C ALA A 706 24.97 13.65 13.74
N GLU A 707 24.27 13.59 14.88
CA GLU A 707 22.95 14.17 15.07
C GLU A 707 23.00 15.65 15.50
N GLY A 708 21.85 16.32 15.41
CA GLY A 708 21.68 17.74 15.75
C GLY A 708 22.31 18.71 14.75
N LYS A 709 22.76 18.22 13.60
CA LYS A 709 23.43 19.01 12.55
C LYS A 709 22.82 18.69 11.19
N ALA A 710 22.69 19.72 10.36
CA ALA A 710 22.24 19.52 8.98
C ALA A 710 23.19 18.57 8.22
N GLN A 711 22.61 17.71 7.40
CA GLN A 711 23.34 16.76 6.56
C GLN A 711 23.09 17.11 5.09
N ASP A 712 24.16 17.27 4.33
CA ASP A 712 24.10 17.45 2.87
C ASP A 712 24.43 16.11 2.20
N ILE A 713 23.45 15.59 1.46
CA ILE A 713 23.55 14.34 0.69
C ILE A 713 23.64 14.60 -0.82
N GLY A 714 23.76 15.85 -1.25
CA GLY A 714 24.03 16.22 -2.64
C GLY A 714 22.87 15.97 -3.61
N GLY A 715 21.62 15.93 -3.16
CA GLY A 715 20.42 15.71 -3.98
C GLY A 715 19.29 15.05 -3.19
N TYR A 716 18.06 15.07 -3.72
CA TYR A 716 16.88 14.46 -3.07
C TYR A 716 16.47 13.17 -3.78
N TYR A 717 16.15 13.26 -5.07
CA TYR A 717 15.76 12.11 -5.89
C TYR A 717 16.98 11.33 -6.42
N ALA A 718 18.12 12.01 -6.56
CA ALA A 718 19.36 11.44 -7.03
C ALA A 718 20.53 11.86 -6.10
N PRO A 719 20.54 11.48 -4.81
CA PRO A 719 21.60 11.89 -3.89
C PRO A 719 22.98 11.44 -4.37
N ASP A 720 24.02 12.20 -4.02
CA ASP A 720 25.40 11.81 -4.27
C ASP A 720 25.78 10.60 -3.41
N PHE A 721 26.36 9.58 -4.05
CA PHE A 721 26.63 8.30 -3.40
C PHE A 721 27.64 8.43 -2.25
N GLU A 722 28.72 9.21 -2.43
CA GLU A 722 29.78 9.37 -1.44
C GLU A 722 29.30 10.21 -0.25
N LEU A 723 28.59 11.31 -0.52
CA LEU A 723 28.01 12.16 0.52
C LEU A 723 26.96 11.40 1.35
N ALA A 724 26.03 10.69 0.69
CA ALA A 724 25.03 9.88 1.37
C ALA A 724 25.67 8.75 2.19
N THR A 725 26.67 8.05 1.65
CA THR A 725 27.41 7.00 2.38
C THR A 725 28.08 7.57 3.63
N LYS A 726 28.77 8.70 3.52
CA LYS A 726 29.43 9.35 4.65
C LYS A 726 28.43 9.78 5.74
N ALA A 727 27.29 10.34 5.34
CA ALA A 727 26.25 10.77 6.27
C ALA A 727 25.57 9.58 6.97
N MET A 728 25.41 8.46 6.27
CA MET A 728 24.75 7.26 6.78
C MET A 728 25.67 6.30 7.54
N ARG A 729 26.99 6.38 7.36
CA ARG A 729 27.98 5.54 8.04
C ARG A 729 29.01 6.36 8.83
N PRO A 730 28.62 7.21 9.80
CA PRO A 730 29.54 8.12 10.47
C PRO A 730 30.45 7.45 11.51
N SER A 731 30.13 6.25 12.00
CA SER A 731 30.96 5.53 12.97
C SER A 731 32.08 4.75 12.29
N ALA A 732 33.30 5.30 12.36
CA ALA A 732 34.50 4.63 11.86
C ALA A 732 34.78 3.31 12.62
N THR A 733 34.47 3.26 13.92
CA THR A 733 34.63 2.04 14.72
C THR A 733 33.70 0.95 14.22
N PHE A 734 32.43 1.27 13.99
CA PHE A 734 31.47 0.28 13.49
C PHE A 734 31.81 -0.18 12.07
N ASN A 735 32.17 0.76 11.18
CA ASN A 735 32.59 0.45 9.82
C ASN A 735 33.79 -0.50 9.80
N GLY A 736 34.82 -0.25 10.62
CA GLY A 736 36.00 -1.10 10.68
C GLY A 736 35.70 -2.55 11.09
N ILE A 737 34.72 -2.75 11.98
CA ILE A 737 34.29 -4.10 12.41
C ILE A 737 33.52 -4.80 11.27
N ILE A 738 32.57 -4.12 10.63
CA ILE A 738 31.75 -4.70 9.56
C ILE A 738 32.58 -4.96 8.30
N ASP A 739 33.45 -4.03 7.92
CA ASP A 739 34.29 -4.17 6.74
C ASP A 739 35.35 -5.27 6.93
N GLY A 740 35.81 -5.51 8.17
CA GLY A 740 36.71 -6.63 8.50
C GLY A 740 36.11 -8.03 8.40
N LEU A 741 34.78 -8.15 8.24
CA LEU A 741 34.08 -9.43 8.03
C LEU A 741 33.99 -9.83 6.55
N ARG A 742 34.17 -8.87 5.64
CA ARG A 742 33.93 -9.00 4.19
C ARG A 742 35.03 -9.76 3.45
#